data_AF-A0A524JFI1-F1
#
_entry.id   AF-A0A524JFI1-F1
#
_cell.length_a   1.000
_cell.length_b   1.000
_cell.length_c   1.000
_cell.angle_alpha   90.00
_cell.angle_beta   90.00
_cell.angle_gamma   90.00
#
_symmetry.space_group_name_H-M   'P 1'
#
loop_
_entity.id
_entity.type
_entity.pdbx_description
1 polymer ?
#
loop_
_entity_poly.entity_id
_entity_poly.type
_entity_poly.pdbx_seq_one_letter_code
_entity_poly.pdbx_strand_id
1 'polypeptide(L)'
;MADTDQEFKLRFVGHADLRPTWLGERTQMIDHSDEGSYDGEIDGWVIKDSMNPWFVLFGADVASAGQQTETSGYSGNGISSSMTYDISISGHDTQILNFVIAGSYLSQEDAKATYRDIQGQHPSYFKEKQNRYKKLASNTKLTIPDKKLQETFEWLKYNSDWLVRTVPEIGTGITAGIPDYPWWFGVDSEYALKGYMAIGQSDVVYKTINLLDSLSTITNGNGRIIHETSTNGAVFNPGNINETPQFASLIWEIYRWNGDIEFLRRYFPTIKKGLQWLMSENDANKNLFPDGFGIMEIHGMDSEMIDVAVYTQRAFDDASKMAIELGDIGLARSYGDTANSLKEKINKEFWSEAFNSYADFIGTDQQALKLIEDAIVRADTLNKPWAVAELKKTRTSILANPSTNSRPFVLHHNWVVNTPMEMKIADRQKALRALKTAETFVNPFGVFVTGIDRDASAGSDDGSFKGSKTFSYTGAVMTLPTGVQAIAENNYGRPNQALNYLKRMSRTFSYAFPGSMYEVSPDYGMMTQAWNIYGFAVPIVQQFFGIAPQASIKKVVIKPQMPDEWEEASLENVMVSENAISIFYSKANGLLKLKVLQENPLWEILVVFPEKKDETNYEVIESSVAPKKKNGQITFSAKATTMELVLKQN
;
A
#
# COMPACT_ATOMS: atom_id res chain seq x y z
N MET A 1 14.97 38.09 -18.56
CA MET A 1 16.36 38.46 -18.25
C MET A 1 16.38 39.98 -18.11
N ALA A 2 17.09 40.53 -17.13
CA ALA A 2 17.21 41.98 -17.00
C ALA A 2 18.15 42.52 -18.09
N ASP A 3 17.83 43.71 -18.61
CA ASP A 3 18.63 44.39 -19.64
C ASP A 3 19.85 45.13 -19.07
N THR A 4 19.95 45.22 -17.74
CA THR A 4 21.00 45.96 -17.02
C THR A 4 21.69 45.08 -16.00
N ASP A 5 22.95 45.39 -15.73
CA ASP A 5 23.75 44.77 -14.68
C ASP A 5 23.03 44.87 -13.32
N GLN A 6 23.09 43.79 -12.55
CA GLN A 6 22.50 43.66 -11.22
C GLN A 6 23.60 43.34 -10.22
N GLU A 7 23.67 44.12 -9.14
CA GLU A 7 24.53 43.85 -8.00
C GLU A 7 23.70 43.73 -6.73
N PHE A 8 23.85 42.63 -6.01
CA PHE A 8 23.14 42.40 -4.75
C PHE A 8 23.91 41.41 -3.87
N LYS A 9 23.55 41.38 -2.58
CA LYS A 9 24.08 40.38 -1.65
C LYS A 9 23.05 39.29 -1.43
N LEU A 10 23.44 38.04 -1.65
CA LEU A 10 22.65 36.88 -1.25
C LEU A 10 23.10 36.44 0.13
N ARG A 11 22.16 36.31 1.07
CA ARG A 11 22.42 35.73 2.39
C ARG A 11 21.71 34.38 2.50
N PHE A 12 22.49 33.32 2.61
CA PHE A 12 22.01 31.97 2.88
C PHE A 12 22.09 31.71 4.39
N VAL A 13 20.97 31.33 5.01
CA VAL A 13 20.91 30.98 6.43
C VAL A 13 20.59 29.49 6.54
N GLY A 14 21.52 28.72 7.11
CA GLY A 14 21.33 27.32 7.43
C GLY A 14 20.88 27.16 8.88
N HIS A 15 19.81 26.40 9.08
CA HIS A 15 19.32 25.99 10.40
C HIS A 15 19.57 24.48 10.54
N ALA A 16 20.23 24.07 11.60
CA ALA A 16 20.51 22.65 11.88
C ALA A 16 20.07 22.32 13.31
N ASP A 17 19.43 21.17 13.45
CA ASP A 17 18.97 20.54 14.69
C ASP A 17 19.20 19.04 14.51
N LEU A 18 20.43 18.59 14.75
CA LEU A 18 20.80 17.18 14.65
C LEU A 18 20.18 16.44 15.82
N ARG A 19 19.26 15.54 15.52
CA ARG A 19 18.47 14.86 16.53
C ARG A 19 18.30 13.38 16.23
N PRO A 20 18.09 12.54 17.24
CA PRO A 20 17.75 11.15 17.02
C PRO A 20 16.44 11.01 16.23
N THR A 21 16.34 9.91 15.49
CA THR A 21 15.03 9.45 14.98
C THR A 21 14.12 9.07 16.16
N TRP A 22 12.82 8.87 15.90
CA TRP A 22 11.88 8.44 16.93
C TRP A 22 12.36 7.20 17.67
N LEU A 23 12.02 7.10 18.96
CA LEU A 23 12.44 6.01 19.86
C LEU A 23 13.96 5.92 20.05
N GLY A 24 14.70 7.00 19.77
CA GLY A 24 16.14 7.08 19.97
C GLY A 24 16.56 6.74 21.39
N GLU A 25 15.74 7.08 22.38
CA GLU A 25 15.98 6.76 23.79
C GLU A 25 16.03 5.25 24.06
N ARG A 26 15.30 4.44 23.27
CA ARG A 26 15.33 2.98 23.37
C ARG A 26 16.63 2.38 22.84
N THR A 27 17.36 3.11 22.01
CA THR A 27 18.64 2.71 21.40
C THR A 27 19.81 3.57 21.88
N GLN A 28 19.64 4.31 22.99
CA GLN A 28 20.67 5.19 23.57
C GLN A 28 21.15 6.31 22.65
N MET A 29 20.34 6.72 21.67
CA MET A 29 20.56 7.93 20.89
C MET A 29 19.98 9.11 21.67
N ILE A 30 20.84 9.80 22.44
CA ILE A 30 20.45 10.92 23.30
C ILE A 30 20.76 12.22 22.56
N ASP A 31 19.80 13.12 22.53
CA ASP A 31 19.91 14.44 21.90
C ASP A 31 20.76 15.40 22.76
N HIS A 32 21.70 16.12 22.16
CA HIS A 32 22.52 17.12 22.83
C HIS A 32 22.56 18.45 22.04
N SER A 33 23.22 19.47 22.60
CA SER A 33 23.36 20.76 21.92
C SER A 33 24.24 20.66 20.69
N ASP A 34 23.81 21.29 19.61
CA ASP A 34 24.60 21.44 18.40
C ASP A 34 25.65 22.54 18.54
N GLU A 35 26.83 22.29 17.99
CA GLU A 35 27.94 23.23 17.94
C GLU A 35 28.38 23.45 16.48
N GLY A 36 28.63 24.70 16.11
CA GLY A 36 28.96 25.10 14.75
C GLY A 36 30.36 25.66 14.67
N SER A 37 31.13 25.19 13.69
CA SER A 37 32.44 25.74 13.34
C SER A 37 32.51 26.00 11.84
N TYR A 38 33.15 27.11 11.46
CA TYR A 38 33.39 27.40 10.05
C TYR A 38 34.69 26.76 9.61
N ASP A 39 34.65 26.08 8.45
CA ASP A 39 35.78 25.40 7.84
C ASP A 39 36.19 26.09 6.54
N GLY A 40 37.38 26.70 6.56
CA GLY A 40 37.92 27.43 5.42
C GLY A 40 38.43 26.55 4.27
N GLU A 41 38.62 25.24 4.47
CA GLU A 41 39.02 24.32 3.39
C GLU A 41 37.87 24.10 2.39
N ILE A 42 36.65 24.02 2.90
CA ILE A 42 35.43 23.80 2.11
C ILE A 42 34.60 25.08 1.94
N ASP A 43 35.02 26.18 2.57
CA ASP A 43 34.25 27.42 2.72
C ASP A 43 32.78 27.12 3.11
N GLY A 44 32.61 26.56 4.30
CA GLY A 44 31.31 26.10 4.75
C GLY A 44 31.23 25.94 6.27
N TRP A 45 30.00 25.81 6.77
CA TRP A 45 29.73 25.51 8.16
C TRP A 45 29.71 24.01 8.40
N VAL A 46 30.38 23.57 9.47
CA VAL A 46 30.33 22.22 10.03
C VAL A 46 29.59 22.31 11.34
N ILE A 47 28.45 21.62 11.44
CA ILE A 47 27.62 21.55 12.64
C ILE A 47 27.63 20.13 13.16
N LYS A 48 27.81 19.98 14.47
CA LYS A 48 27.95 18.70 15.15
C LYS A 48 27.11 18.69 16.42
N ASP A 49 26.41 17.59 16.68
CA ASP A 49 25.90 17.32 18.02
C ASP A 49 27.08 17.15 19.00
N SER A 50 27.09 17.90 20.09
CA SER A 50 28.24 17.98 21.00
C SER A 50 28.74 16.63 21.51
N MET A 51 27.83 15.67 21.74
CA MET A 51 28.15 14.38 22.37
C MET A 51 28.03 13.19 21.41
N ASN A 52 27.41 13.36 20.25
CA ASN A 52 27.24 12.31 19.24
C ASN A 52 28.19 12.50 18.05
N PRO A 53 28.50 11.43 17.29
CA PRO A 53 29.27 11.52 16.06
C PRO A 53 28.45 12.03 14.86
N TRP A 54 27.41 12.84 15.09
CA TRP A 54 26.53 13.34 14.04
C TRP A 54 27.01 14.69 13.54
N PHE A 55 27.10 14.82 12.22
CA PHE A 55 27.59 16.02 11.55
C PHE A 55 26.66 16.39 10.40
N VAL A 56 26.43 17.68 10.22
CA VAL A 56 25.88 18.26 8.99
C VAL A 56 26.74 19.43 8.55
N LEU A 57 27.01 19.51 7.26
CA LEU A 57 27.80 20.55 6.63
C LEU A 57 26.92 21.26 5.62
N PHE A 58 27.09 22.57 5.50
CA PHE A 58 26.55 23.32 4.37
C PHE A 58 27.50 24.40 3.90
N GLY A 59 27.50 24.63 2.58
CA GLY A 59 28.34 25.61 1.90
C GLY A 59 27.94 25.74 0.43
N ALA A 60 28.71 26.49 -0.34
CA ALA A 60 28.48 26.67 -1.77
C ALA A 60 29.72 26.34 -2.62
N ASP A 61 29.53 26.31 -3.93
CA ASP A 61 30.59 26.16 -4.94
C ASP A 61 31.30 27.48 -5.31
N VAL A 62 30.90 28.59 -4.68
CA VAL A 62 31.54 29.91 -4.83
C VAL A 62 31.98 30.39 -3.46
N ALA A 63 33.10 31.12 -3.42
CA ALA A 63 33.62 31.71 -2.20
C ALA A 63 32.64 32.71 -1.55
N SER A 64 32.44 32.59 -0.25
CA SER A 64 31.61 33.49 0.53
C SER A 64 32.34 34.80 0.84
N ALA A 65 31.57 35.90 0.83
CA ALA A 65 32.03 37.23 1.20
C ALA A 65 31.97 37.46 2.73
N GLY A 66 31.26 36.60 3.46
CA GLY A 66 31.20 36.66 4.91
C GLY A 66 30.37 35.53 5.53
N GLN A 67 30.65 35.23 6.78
CA GLN A 67 30.08 34.12 7.54
C GLN A 67 29.77 34.57 8.97
N GLN A 68 28.65 34.10 9.53
CA GLN A 68 28.22 34.50 10.86
C GLN A 68 27.41 33.40 11.55
N THR A 69 27.61 33.21 12.86
CA THR A 69 26.67 32.44 13.68
C THR A 69 25.38 33.24 13.91
N GLU A 70 24.24 32.58 13.88
CA GLU A 70 22.92 33.19 13.99
C GLU A 70 22.19 32.65 15.23
N THR A 71 21.25 33.44 15.74
CA THR A 71 20.29 32.94 16.72
C THR A 71 19.25 32.07 16.00
N SER A 72 19.09 30.82 16.44
CA SER A 72 18.03 29.95 15.93
C SER A 72 16.67 30.44 16.41
N GLY A 73 15.72 30.56 15.49
CA GLY A 73 14.30 30.83 15.81
C GLY A 73 13.48 29.55 16.01
N TYR A 74 14.09 28.37 15.86
CA TYR A 74 13.42 27.08 15.98
C TYR A 74 13.54 26.53 17.41
N SER A 75 12.54 25.77 17.84
CA SER A 75 12.63 24.96 19.07
C SER A 75 13.64 23.84 18.88
N GLY A 76 14.34 23.45 19.94
CA GLY A 76 15.30 22.34 19.92
C GLY A 76 16.64 22.74 20.51
N ASN A 77 17.64 21.89 20.30
CA ASN A 77 19.01 22.08 20.76
C ASN A 77 19.96 22.50 19.62
N GLY A 78 19.40 22.72 18.43
CA GLY A 78 20.07 23.16 17.22
C GLY A 78 20.60 24.60 17.23
N ILE A 79 21.38 24.92 16.20
CA ILE A 79 21.97 26.24 15.96
C ILE A 79 21.66 26.75 14.56
N SER A 80 22.03 28.00 14.29
CA SER A 80 21.89 28.60 12.97
C SER A 80 23.16 29.32 12.59
N SER A 81 23.46 29.35 11.30
CA SER A 81 24.63 30.06 10.78
C SER A 81 24.35 30.54 9.36
N SER A 82 25.00 31.62 8.95
CA SER A 82 24.80 32.24 7.64
C SER A 82 26.09 32.40 6.86
N MET A 83 25.91 32.49 5.54
CA MET A 83 26.93 32.80 4.56
C MET A 83 26.39 33.87 3.61
N THR A 84 27.21 34.88 3.31
CA THR A 84 26.86 35.99 2.42
C THR A 84 27.69 35.89 1.15
N TYR A 85 27.08 36.14 0.00
CA TYR A 85 27.71 36.10 -1.32
C TYR A 85 27.43 37.43 -2.02
N ASP A 86 28.48 38.07 -2.51
CA ASP A 86 28.36 39.27 -3.33
C ASP A 86 28.14 38.82 -4.78
N ILE A 87 26.97 39.13 -5.34
CA ILE A 87 26.51 38.67 -6.66
C ILE A 87 26.49 39.86 -7.61
N SER A 88 27.16 39.71 -8.76
CA SER A 88 27.14 40.65 -9.87
C SER A 88 26.82 39.91 -11.16
N ILE A 89 25.67 40.22 -11.77
CA ILE A 89 25.17 39.56 -12.99
C ILE A 89 25.01 40.64 -14.06
N SER A 90 25.75 40.52 -15.16
CA SER A 90 25.63 41.44 -16.29
C SER A 90 24.28 41.31 -17.00
N GLY A 91 23.89 42.36 -17.74
CA GLY A 91 22.68 42.34 -18.58
C GLY A 91 22.65 41.11 -19.49
N HIS A 92 21.52 40.40 -19.52
CA HIS A 92 21.30 39.14 -20.25
C HIS A 92 22.13 37.91 -19.82
N ASP A 93 22.99 38.03 -18.80
CA ASP A 93 23.76 36.90 -18.29
C ASP A 93 22.99 36.08 -17.24
N THR A 94 23.52 34.89 -16.95
CA THR A 94 23.00 33.99 -15.91
C THR A 94 24.15 33.44 -15.10
N GLN A 95 24.06 33.55 -13.77
CA GLN A 95 24.97 32.94 -12.83
C GLN A 95 24.26 31.84 -12.04
N ILE A 96 24.96 30.74 -11.78
CA ILE A 96 24.48 29.62 -10.97
C ILE A 96 25.33 29.56 -9.72
N LEU A 97 24.69 29.48 -8.56
CA LEU A 97 25.30 29.26 -7.26
C LEU A 97 24.69 28.00 -6.67
N ASN A 98 25.50 26.96 -6.45
CA ASN A 98 25.04 25.68 -5.95
C ASN A 98 25.37 25.56 -4.46
N PHE A 99 24.34 25.37 -3.65
CA PHE A 99 24.48 25.05 -2.23
C PHE A 99 24.47 23.54 -2.04
N VAL A 100 25.40 23.05 -1.24
CA VAL A 100 25.48 21.64 -0.86
C VAL A 100 25.20 21.52 0.63
N ILE A 101 24.33 20.59 1.00
CA ILE A 101 24.09 20.17 2.38
C ILE A 101 24.38 18.67 2.43
N ALA A 102 25.28 18.27 3.31
CA ALA A 102 25.71 16.87 3.46
C ALA A 102 25.85 16.53 4.94
N GLY A 103 25.70 15.28 5.32
CA GLY A 103 25.86 14.87 6.71
C GLY A 103 26.38 13.46 6.84
N SER A 104 26.84 13.13 8.04
CA SER A 104 27.26 11.78 8.45
C SER A 104 26.92 11.57 9.91
N TYR A 105 26.56 10.34 10.25
CA TYR A 105 26.37 9.93 11.64
C TYR A 105 27.62 9.23 12.21
N LEU A 106 28.73 9.18 11.46
CA LEU A 106 29.95 8.46 11.80
C LEU A 106 31.12 9.39 12.15
N SER A 107 31.40 10.39 11.30
CA SER A 107 32.55 11.28 11.46
C SER A 107 32.43 12.55 10.63
N GLN A 108 33.23 13.56 10.98
CA GLN A 108 33.35 14.79 10.21
C GLN A 108 33.97 14.53 8.83
N GLU A 109 34.97 13.64 8.76
CA GLU A 109 35.67 13.26 7.54
C GLU A 109 34.71 12.63 6.52
N ASP A 110 33.82 11.74 6.97
CA ASP A 110 32.80 11.14 6.10
C ASP A 110 31.78 12.18 5.60
N ALA A 111 31.41 13.13 6.45
CA ALA A 111 30.52 14.22 6.07
C ALA A 111 31.17 15.15 5.03
N LYS A 112 32.47 15.47 5.19
CA LYS A 112 33.28 16.20 4.20
C LYS A 112 33.43 15.42 2.90
N ALA A 113 33.64 14.11 2.97
CA ALA A 113 33.73 13.26 1.79
C ALA A 113 32.42 13.29 0.99
N THR A 114 31.28 13.17 1.68
CA THR A 114 29.94 13.28 1.08
C THR A 114 29.71 14.68 0.48
N TYR A 115 30.11 15.74 1.19
CA TYR A 115 30.02 17.11 0.69
C TYR A 115 30.78 17.30 -0.63
N ARG A 116 32.05 16.89 -0.67
CA ARG A 116 32.92 17.01 -1.86
C ARG A 116 32.41 16.17 -3.03
N ASP A 117 31.91 14.97 -2.73
CA ASP A 117 31.31 14.10 -3.72
C ASP A 117 30.07 14.74 -4.36
N ILE A 118 29.12 15.24 -3.58
CA ILE A 118 27.94 15.95 -4.11
C ILE A 118 28.38 17.20 -4.90
N GLN A 119 29.27 18.01 -4.36
CA GLN A 119 29.75 19.23 -5.03
C GLN A 119 30.40 18.93 -6.38
N GLY A 120 31.16 17.83 -6.50
CA GLY A 120 31.81 17.43 -7.74
C GLY A 120 30.93 16.64 -8.71
N GLN A 121 29.89 15.95 -8.23
CA GLN A 121 29.13 14.96 -9.02
C GLN A 121 27.62 15.25 -9.15
N HIS A 122 27.09 16.34 -8.57
CA HIS A 122 25.66 16.64 -8.62
C HIS A 122 25.02 16.60 -10.03
N PRO A 123 25.69 16.99 -11.14
CA PRO A 123 25.10 16.86 -12.47
C PRO A 123 24.93 15.39 -12.89
N SER A 124 25.88 14.52 -12.51
CA SER A 124 25.78 13.08 -12.75
C SER A 124 24.63 12.48 -11.94
N TYR A 125 24.54 12.78 -10.64
CA TYR A 125 23.44 12.29 -9.79
C TYR A 125 22.07 12.77 -10.26
N PHE A 126 21.97 14.00 -10.75
CA PHE A 126 20.74 14.47 -11.38
C PHE A 126 20.39 13.65 -12.62
N LYS A 127 21.37 13.35 -13.48
CA LYS A 127 21.17 12.52 -14.67
C LYS A 127 20.79 11.08 -14.32
N GLU A 128 21.41 10.50 -13.31
CA GLU A 128 21.09 9.17 -12.79
C GLU A 128 19.66 9.12 -12.25
N LYS A 129 19.23 10.13 -11.49
CA LYS A 129 17.84 10.25 -11.02
C LYS A 129 16.86 10.32 -12.20
N GLN A 130 17.16 11.10 -13.24
CA GLN A 130 16.33 11.15 -14.46
C GLN A 130 16.23 9.78 -15.14
N ASN A 131 17.36 9.07 -15.28
CA ASN A 131 17.37 7.75 -15.91
C ASN A 131 16.61 6.71 -15.08
N ARG A 132 16.74 6.75 -13.75
CA ARG A 132 15.97 5.92 -12.83
C ARG A 132 14.47 6.15 -13.02
N TYR A 133 14.02 7.40 -13.11
CA TYR A 133 12.59 7.69 -13.26
C TYR A 133 12.07 7.30 -14.64
N LYS A 134 12.85 7.45 -15.71
CA LYS A 134 12.50 6.91 -17.03
C LYS A 134 12.34 5.38 -17.00
N LYS A 135 13.19 4.67 -16.25
CA LYS A 135 13.08 3.21 -16.07
C LYS A 135 11.83 2.82 -15.28
N LEU A 136 11.51 3.54 -14.20
CA LEU A 136 10.27 3.34 -13.45
C LEU A 136 9.04 3.60 -14.33
N ALA A 137 9.06 4.64 -15.16
CA ALA A 137 8.00 4.98 -16.11
C ALA A 137 7.77 3.86 -17.14
N SER A 138 8.85 3.24 -17.65
CA SER A 138 8.77 2.21 -18.68
C SER A 138 8.26 0.86 -18.18
N ASN A 139 8.39 0.55 -16.89
CA ASN A 139 7.88 -0.69 -16.30
C ASN A 139 6.38 -0.60 -16.04
N THR A 140 5.62 -1.64 -16.40
CA THR A 140 4.16 -1.68 -16.23
C THR A 140 3.51 -0.38 -16.71
N LYS A 141 3.82 0.01 -17.95
CA LYS A 141 3.37 1.28 -18.53
C LYS A 141 1.92 1.15 -18.98
N LEU A 142 1.05 1.94 -18.37
CA LEU A 142 -0.38 1.99 -18.69
C LEU A 142 -0.66 3.04 -19.76
N THR A 143 -1.43 2.68 -20.78
CA THR A 143 -2.02 3.62 -21.75
C THR A 143 -3.53 3.38 -21.82
N ILE A 144 -4.34 4.37 -21.43
CA ILE A 144 -5.81 4.26 -21.35
C ILE A 144 -6.47 5.57 -21.79
N PRO A 145 -7.80 5.62 -22.00
CA PRO A 145 -8.50 6.85 -22.37
C PRO A 145 -8.50 7.89 -21.23
N ASP A 146 -8.62 7.44 -19.97
CA ASP A 146 -8.57 8.31 -18.78
C ASP A 146 -7.14 8.75 -18.48
N LYS A 147 -6.74 9.92 -19.01
CA LYS A 147 -5.38 10.45 -18.86
C LYS A 147 -5.04 10.86 -17.42
N LYS A 148 -6.03 11.26 -16.61
CA LYS A 148 -5.78 11.60 -15.21
C LYS A 148 -5.43 10.35 -14.40
N LEU A 149 -6.19 9.27 -14.59
CA LEU A 149 -5.88 7.98 -13.95
C LEU A 149 -4.56 7.39 -14.46
N GLN A 150 -4.28 7.53 -15.76
CA GLN A 150 -3.00 7.13 -16.35
C GLN A 150 -1.81 7.83 -15.68
N GLU A 151 -1.88 9.16 -15.57
CA GLU A 151 -0.85 9.97 -14.90
C GLU A 151 -0.74 9.63 -13.41
N THR A 152 -1.87 9.50 -12.72
CA THR A 152 -1.92 9.07 -11.31
C THR A 152 -1.16 7.75 -11.11
N PHE A 153 -1.43 6.74 -11.94
CA PHE A 153 -0.77 5.44 -11.84
C PHE A 153 0.74 5.52 -12.12
N GLU A 154 1.17 6.36 -13.08
CA GLU A 154 2.59 6.59 -13.33
C GLU A 154 3.29 7.22 -12.12
N TRP A 155 2.70 8.27 -11.53
CA TRP A 155 3.26 8.94 -10.37
C TRP A 155 3.29 8.07 -9.12
N LEU A 156 2.31 7.19 -8.93
CA LEU A 156 2.35 6.23 -7.83
C LEU A 156 3.58 5.31 -7.89
N LYS A 157 4.15 5.03 -9.07
CA LYS A 157 5.42 4.32 -9.19
C LYS A 157 6.60 5.14 -8.67
N TYR A 158 6.58 6.46 -8.87
CA TYR A 158 7.59 7.37 -8.31
C TYR A 158 7.41 7.56 -6.81
N ASN A 159 6.16 7.66 -6.33
CA ASN A 159 5.85 7.70 -4.90
C ASN A 159 6.35 6.44 -4.17
N SER A 160 6.18 5.28 -4.79
CA SER A 160 6.75 4.03 -4.29
C SER A 160 8.28 4.09 -4.14
N ASP A 161 8.97 4.72 -5.09
CA ASP A 161 10.42 4.92 -5.03
C ASP A 161 10.83 5.91 -3.91
N TRP A 162 9.99 6.91 -3.59
CA TRP A 162 10.27 7.88 -2.50
C TRP A 162 10.22 7.26 -1.11
N LEU A 163 9.43 6.20 -0.94
CA LEU A 163 9.25 5.51 0.34
C LEU A 163 10.35 4.48 0.62
N VAL A 164 11.25 4.21 -0.34
CA VAL A 164 12.36 3.29 -0.13
C VAL A 164 13.41 3.93 0.76
N ARG A 165 13.68 3.31 1.91
CA ARG A 165 14.72 3.73 2.84
C ARG A 165 15.76 2.63 3.01
N THR A 166 17.02 3.02 2.90
CA THR A 166 18.18 2.22 3.31
C THR A 166 18.79 2.87 4.53
N VAL A 167 18.80 2.14 5.64
CA VAL A 167 19.50 2.54 6.86
C VAL A 167 20.68 1.58 7.04
N PRO A 168 21.92 2.09 7.10
CA PRO A 168 23.08 1.25 7.39
C PRO A 168 22.86 0.40 8.64
N GLU A 169 23.44 -0.79 8.65
CA GLU A 169 23.37 -1.77 9.76
C GLU A 169 21.99 -2.39 10.03
N ILE A 170 20.89 -1.69 9.69
CA ILE A 170 19.53 -2.18 9.89
C ILE A 170 18.99 -2.87 8.63
N GLY A 171 19.01 -2.18 7.48
CA GLY A 171 18.56 -2.77 6.22
C GLY A 171 17.85 -1.80 5.29
N THR A 172 17.18 -2.36 4.27
CA THR A 172 16.43 -1.60 3.28
C THR A 172 14.98 -2.06 3.26
N GLY A 173 14.05 -1.11 3.31
CA GLY A 173 12.63 -1.41 3.23
C GLY A 173 11.80 -0.18 2.85
N ILE A 174 10.53 -0.40 2.52
CA ILE A 174 9.58 0.68 2.29
C ILE A 174 9.03 1.21 3.61
N THR A 175 8.96 2.52 3.76
CA THR A 175 8.33 3.14 4.93
C THR A 175 6.81 3.23 4.75
N ALA A 176 6.05 3.28 5.85
CA ALA A 176 4.59 3.42 5.84
C ALA A 176 4.13 4.66 5.06
N GLY A 177 4.64 5.84 5.42
CA GLY A 177 4.35 7.06 4.70
C GLY A 177 5.08 8.28 5.23
N ILE A 178 5.24 9.27 4.37
CA ILE A 178 5.95 10.52 4.71
C ILE A 178 4.98 11.69 4.82
N PRO A 179 5.24 12.67 5.72
CA PRO A 179 6.46 12.79 6.52
C PRO A 179 6.44 12.12 7.91
N ASP A 180 5.28 11.72 8.45
CA ASP A 180 5.18 11.41 9.88
C ASP A 180 5.51 9.95 10.25
N TYR A 181 5.36 9.00 9.31
CA TYR A 181 5.69 7.59 9.52
C TYR A 181 6.82 7.08 8.59
N PRO A 182 8.03 7.67 8.64
CA PRO A 182 9.19 7.19 7.89
C PRO A 182 9.78 5.91 8.52
N TRP A 183 8.92 5.07 9.09
CA TRP A 183 9.18 3.84 9.83
C TRP A 183 8.80 2.64 8.98
N TRP A 184 9.30 1.45 9.34
CA TRP A 184 8.88 0.21 8.66
C TRP A 184 7.70 -0.42 9.41
N PHE A 185 6.62 -0.67 8.68
CA PHE A 185 5.39 -1.27 9.19
C PHE A 185 5.12 -2.61 8.50
N GLY A 186 4.64 -3.59 9.27
CA GLY A 186 4.23 -4.91 8.76
C GLY A 186 3.01 -4.77 7.85
N VAL A 187 1.89 -4.32 8.42
CA VAL A 187 0.60 -4.22 7.71
C VAL A 187 0.68 -3.37 6.44
N ASP A 188 1.31 -2.19 6.48
CA ASP A 188 1.52 -1.33 5.31
C ASP A 188 2.23 -2.06 4.18
N SER A 189 3.33 -2.72 4.52
CA SER A 189 4.17 -3.44 3.57
C SER A 189 3.42 -4.62 2.97
N GLU A 190 2.64 -5.34 3.76
CA GLU A 190 1.91 -6.53 3.31
C GLU A 190 0.86 -6.23 2.24
N TYR A 191 0.25 -5.04 2.25
CA TYR A 191 -0.54 -4.55 1.12
C TYR A 191 0.34 -4.01 0.00
N ALA A 192 1.23 -3.06 0.33
CA ALA A 192 1.98 -2.30 -0.65
C ALA A 192 2.82 -3.20 -1.56
N LEU A 193 3.53 -4.19 -0.98
CA LEU A 193 4.49 -5.02 -1.71
C LEU A 193 3.85 -5.88 -2.81
N LYS A 194 2.55 -6.20 -2.69
CA LYS A 194 1.78 -6.84 -3.79
C LYS A 194 1.68 -5.91 -5.01
N GLY A 195 1.50 -4.61 -4.75
CA GLY A 195 1.51 -3.57 -5.79
C GLY A 195 2.91 -3.32 -6.34
N TYR A 196 3.94 -3.21 -5.48
CA TYR A 196 5.33 -3.04 -5.92
C TYR A 196 5.79 -4.16 -6.85
N MET A 197 5.42 -5.41 -6.53
CA MET A 197 5.73 -6.55 -7.40
C MET A 197 5.08 -6.39 -8.79
N ALA A 198 3.80 -6.02 -8.84
CA ALA A 198 3.05 -5.83 -10.08
C ALA A 198 3.55 -4.66 -10.96
N ILE A 199 4.20 -3.66 -10.37
CA ILE A 199 4.83 -2.55 -11.11
C ILE A 199 6.33 -2.78 -11.41
N GLY A 200 6.85 -3.98 -11.13
CA GLY A 200 8.22 -4.36 -11.46
C GLY A 200 9.29 -3.77 -10.55
N GLN A 201 8.95 -3.37 -9.32
CA GLN A 201 9.91 -2.94 -8.29
C GLN A 201 10.29 -4.10 -7.35
N SER A 202 10.72 -5.23 -7.92
CA SER A 202 10.93 -6.50 -7.19
C SER A 202 12.08 -6.49 -6.17
N ASP A 203 13.15 -5.75 -6.42
CA ASP A 203 14.31 -5.70 -5.51
C ASP A 203 13.92 -5.19 -4.11
N VAL A 204 13.16 -4.10 -4.03
CA VAL A 204 12.72 -3.57 -2.74
C VAL A 204 11.69 -4.47 -2.05
N VAL A 205 10.88 -5.22 -2.81
CA VAL A 205 9.97 -6.23 -2.27
C VAL A 205 10.75 -7.27 -1.48
N TYR A 206 11.80 -7.85 -2.07
CA TYR A 206 12.61 -8.86 -1.37
C TYR A 206 13.34 -8.29 -0.16
N LYS A 207 13.87 -7.07 -0.27
CA LYS A 207 14.57 -6.39 0.82
C LYS A 207 13.64 -6.09 2.01
N THR A 208 12.42 -5.62 1.73
CA THR A 208 11.43 -5.32 2.77
C THR A 208 10.94 -6.60 3.46
N ILE A 209 10.62 -7.65 2.70
CA ILE A 209 10.24 -8.95 3.27
C ILE A 209 11.34 -9.49 4.19
N ASN A 210 12.59 -9.43 3.73
CA ASN A 210 13.73 -9.84 4.55
C ASN A 210 13.86 -9.02 5.84
N LEU A 211 13.68 -7.70 5.75
CA LEU A 211 13.76 -6.80 6.89
C LEU A 211 12.68 -7.14 7.93
N LEU A 212 11.42 -7.27 7.50
CA LEU A 212 10.30 -7.61 8.38
C LEU A 212 10.46 -8.98 9.03
N ASP A 213 10.86 -10.01 8.26
CA ASP A 213 11.12 -11.36 8.78
C ASP A 213 12.26 -11.37 9.81
N SER A 214 13.35 -10.64 9.53
CA SER A 214 14.52 -10.57 10.41
C SER A 214 14.17 -9.87 11.73
N LEU A 215 13.55 -8.68 11.67
CA LEU A 215 13.14 -7.94 12.86
C LEU A 215 12.11 -8.71 13.68
N SER A 216 11.13 -9.32 13.02
CA SER A 216 10.12 -10.16 13.68
C SER A 216 10.73 -11.40 14.35
N THR A 217 11.74 -12.01 13.73
CA THR A 217 12.45 -13.14 14.34
C THR A 217 13.22 -12.72 15.59
N ILE A 218 13.88 -11.55 15.55
CA ILE A 218 14.64 -11.02 16.69
C ILE A 218 13.70 -10.62 17.83
N THR A 219 12.58 -9.96 17.52
CA THR A 219 11.64 -9.45 18.52
C THR A 219 10.75 -10.53 19.12
N ASN A 220 10.18 -11.40 18.27
CA ASN A 220 9.13 -12.33 18.68
C ASN A 220 9.59 -13.80 18.66
N GLY A 221 10.35 -14.24 17.64
CA GLY A 221 10.88 -15.60 17.51
C GLY A 221 9.86 -16.73 17.25
N ASN A 222 8.57 -16.46 17.45
CA ASN A 222 7.45 -17.39 17.32
C ASN A 222 6.66 -17.24 16.00
N GLY A 223 7.17 -16.45 15.05
CA GLY A 223 6.53 -16.22 13.75
C GLY A 223 5.50 -15.09 13.71
N ARG A 224 5.20 -14.43 14.85
CA ARG A 224 4.45 -13.16 14.86
C ARG A 224 5.23 -12.07 14.12
N ILE A 225 4.56 -11.35 13.24
CA ILE A 225 5.14 -10.25 12.46
C ILE A 225 4.97 -8.92 13.19
N ILE A 226 6.01 -8.10 13.26
CA ILE A 226 5.98 -6.80 13.94
C ILE A 226 4.99 -5.83 13.28
N HIS A 227 4.38 -4.97 14.09
CA HIS A 227 3.48 -3.94 13.58
C HIS A 227 4.29 -2.77 13.02
N GLU A 228 5.21 -2.23 13.83
CA GLU A 228 6.01 -1.06 13.46
C GLU A 228 7.38 -1.02 14.16
N THR A 229 8.37 -0.49 13.44
CA THR A 229 9.71 -0.25 13.96
C THR A 229 10.28 1.07 13.44
N SER A 230 10.91 1.83 14.34
CA SER A 230 11.64 3.02 13.96
C SER A 230 12.91 2.65 13.17
N THR A 231 13.45 3.60 12.42
CA THR A 231 14.62 3.41 11.56
C THR A 231 15.91 3.06 12.31
N ASN A 232 15.94 3.26 13.63
CA ASN A 232 17.03 2.79 14.51
C ASN A 232 16.90 1.32 14.94
N GLY A 233 15.86 0.60 14.47
CA GLY A 233 15.61 -0.80 14.80
C GLY A 233 14.83 -1.03 16.11
N ALA A 234 14.44 0.03 16.83
CA ALA A 234 13.55 -0.11 17.97
C ALA A 234 12.15 -0.51 17.51
N VAL A 235 11.67 -1.68 17.96
CA VAL A 235 10.30 -2.12 17.72
C VAL A 235 9.37 -1.47 18.76
N PHE A 236 8.32 -0.81 18.28
CA PHE A 236 7.34 -0.17 19.17
C PHE A 236 6.24 -1.16 19.56
N ASN A 237 5.62 -1.77 18.56
CA ASN A 237 4.55 -2.75 18.71
C ASN A 237 5.00 -4.10 18.10
N PRO A 238 5.01 -5.20 18.88
CA PRO A 238 5.44 -6.52 18.41
C PRO A 238 4.53 -7.16 17.36
N GLY A 239 3.39 -6.56 17.00
CA GLY A 239 2.50 -7.03 15.92
C GLY A 239 1.05 -7.11 16.35
N ASN A 240 0.08 -6.64 15.57
CA ASN A 240 -1.31 -7.02 15.81
C ASN A 240 -1.57 -8.45 15.29
N ILE A 241 -2.83 -8.90 15.28
CA ILE A 241 -3.15 -10.27 14.89
C ILE A 241 -3.16 -10.43 13.36
N ASN A 242 -3.55 -9.39 12.61
CA ASN A 242 -3.75 -9.45 11.16
C ASN A 242 -2.45 -9.55 10.34
N GLU A 243 -1.32 -9.04 10.84
CA GLU A 243 -0.06 -8.97 10.09
C GLU A 243 0.47 -10.37 9.80
N THR A 244 0.47 -11.23 10.81
CA THR A 244 0.99 -12.60 10.68
C THR A 244 0.33 -13.41 9.55
N PRO A 245 -1.02 -13.48 9.44
CA PRO A 245 -1.65 -14.14 8.31
C PRO A 245 -1.51 -13.36 6.98
N GLN A 246 -1.44 -12.03 7.01
CA GLN A 246 -1.21 -11.23 5.82
C GLN A 246 0.20 -11.44 5.24
N PHE A 247 1.23 -11.58 6.06
CA PHE A 247 2.59 -11.95 5.65
C PHE A 247 2.61 -13.29 4.92
N ALA A 248 1.91 -14.31 5.44
CA ALA A 248 1.80 -15.59 4.75
C ALA A 248 1.18 -15.44 3.36
N SER A 249 0.12 -14.63 3.25
CA SER A 249 -0.52 -14.34 1.96
C SER A 249 0.39 -13.54 1.02
N LEU A 250 1.20 -12.61 1.54
CA LEU A 250 2.20 -11.87 0.77
C LEU A 250 3.28 -12.81 0.21
N ILE A 251 3.85 -13.70 1.02
CA ILE A 251 4.87 -14.64 0.56
C ILE A 251 4.34 -15.51 -0.58
N TRP A 252 3.10 -15.99 -0.49
CA TRP A 252 2.49 -16.74 -1.58
C TRP A 252 2.32 -15.88 -2.83
N GLU A 253 1.83 -14.65 -2.66
CA GLU A 253 1.67 -13.71 -3.75
C GLU A 253 3.01 -13.53 -4.49
N ILE A 254 4.07 -13.17 -3.79
CA ILE A 254 5.39 -12.96 -4.38
C ILE A 254 5.94 -14.23 -5.04
N TYR A 255 5.72 -15.40 -4.44
CA TYR A 255 6.11 -16.68 -5.06
C TYR A 255 5.42 -16.92 -6.41
N ARG A 256 4.14 -16.56 -6.57
CA ARG A 256 3.46 -16.68 -7.86
C ARG A 256 4.14 -15.87 -8.97
N TRP A 257 4.72 -14.72 -8.61
CA TRP A 257 5.41 -13.82 -9.54
C TRP A 257 6.86 -14.22 -9.82
N ASN A 258 7.60 -14.73 -8.83
CA ASN A 258 9.02 -15.05 -8.99
C ASN A 258 9.31 -16.54 -9.26
N GLY A 259 8.45 -17.46 -8.83
CA GLY A 259 8.62 -18.89 -9.00
C GLY A 259 9.81 -19.49 -8.25
N ASP A 260 10.43 -18.74 -7.33
CA ASP A 260 11.66 -19.12 -6.65
C ASP A 260 11.35 -20.03 -5.44
N ILE A 261 11.69 -21.30 -5.55
CA ILE A 261 11.46 -22.27 -4.48
C ILE A 261 12.35 -22.00 -3.26
N GLU A 262 13.52 -21.38 -3.42
CA GLU A 262 14.39 -21.03 -2.28
C GLU A 262 13.77 -19.88 -1.47
N PHE A 263 13.07 -18.96 -2.13
CA PHE A 263 12.27 -17.92 -1.47
C PHE A 263 11.21 -18.55 -0.54
N LEU A 264 10.48 -19.58 -1.01
CA LEU A 264 9.54 -20.30 -0.14
C LEU A 264 10.26 -21.05 0.99
N ARG A 265 11.36 -21.75 0.70
CA ARG A 265 12.14 -22.48 1.71
C ARG A 265 12.62 -21.56 2.84
N ARG A 266 12.96 -20.32 2.51
CA ARG A 266 13.39 -19.30 3.46
C ARG A 266 12.27 -18.85 4.40
N TYR A 267 11.11 -18.48 3.87
CA TYR A 267 10.05 -17.80 4.65
C TYR A 267 8.95 -18.74 5.17
N PHE A 268 8.76 -19.92 4.58
CA PHE A 268 7.76 -20.87 5.06
C PHE A 268 7.94 -21.31 6.52
N PRO A 269 9.16 -21.47 7.07
CA PRO A 269 9.34 -21.71 8.50
C PRO A 269 8.73 -20.65 9.40
N THR A 270 8.89 -19.35 9.07
CA THR A 270 8.26 -18.25 9.81
C THR A 270 6.73 -18.35 9.75
N ILE A 271 6.18 -18.65 8.56
CA ILE A 271 4.74 -18.84 8.35
C ILE A 271 4.20 -19.98 9.21
N LYS A 272 4.86 -21.15 9.23
CA LYS A 272 4.42 -22.28 10.05
C LYS A 272 4.34 -21.92 11.53
N LYS A 273 5.35 -21.21 12.04
CA LYS A 273 5.37 -20.74 13.43
C LYS A 273 4.26 -19.71 13.68
N GLY A 274 4.07 -18.76 12.76
CA GLY A 274 3.03 -17.72 12.87
C GLY A 274 1.61 -18.31 12.85
N LEU A 275 1.32 -19.25 11.95
CA LEU A 275 0.03 -19.95 11.91
C LEU A 275 -0.20 -20.81 13.16
N GLN A 276 0.85 -21.42 13.70
CA GLN A 276 0.77 -22.11 14.98
C GLN A 276 0.45 -21.11 16.10
N TRP A 277 1.17 -19.99 16.19
CA TRP A 277 0.96 -18.93 17.17
C TRP A 277 -0.48 -18.39 17.14
N LEU A 278 -1.03 -18.12 15.95
CA LEU A 278 -2.43 -17.69 15.79
C LEU A 278 -3.40 -18.68 16.45
N MET A 279 -3.27 -19.97 16.17
CA MET A 279 -4.23 -20.98 16.65
C MET A 279 -3.98 -21.46 18.08
N SER A 280 -2.73 -21.46 18.54
CA SER A 280 -2.39 -21.96 19.88
C SER A 280 -2.59 -20.89 20.95
N GLU A 281 -2.16 -19.66 20.67
CA GLU A 281 -2.11 -18.58 21.66
C GLU A 281 -3.27 -17.59 21.54
N ASN A 282 -3.84 -17.41 20.34
CA ASN A 282 -4.83 -16.36 20.09
C ASN A 282 -6.22 -16.90 19.74
N ASP A 283 -6.47 -18.21 19.72
CA ASP A 283 -7.82 -18.78 19.57
C ASP A 283 -8.21 -19.46 20.88
N ALA A 284 -8.73 -18.69 21.84
CA ALA A 284 -8.95 -19.17 23.21
C ALA A 284 -10.09 -20.19 23.29
N ASN A 285 -11.16 -19.99 22.53
CA ASN A 285 -12.34 -20.84 22.53
C ASN A 285 -12.28 -22.00 21.52
N LYS A 286 -11.20 -22.08 20.72
CA LYS A 286 -10.94 -23.13 19.74
C LYS A 286 -11.99 -23.18 18.63
N ASN A 287 -12.52 -22.03 18.26
CA ASN A 287 -13.49 -21.89 17.18
C ASN A 287 -12.84 -21.53 15.83
N LEU A 288 -11.51 -21.42 15.77
CA LEU A 288 -10.66 -21.05 14.62
C LEU A 288 -10.53 -19.54 14.36
N PHE A 289 -11.24 -18.67 15.07
CA PHE A 289 -11.13 -17.23 14.90
C PHE A 289 -10.18 -16.66 15.95
N PRO A 290 -9.01 -16.14 15.55
CA PRO A 290 -8.12 -15.49 16.51
C PRO A 290 -8.74 -14.24 17.11
N ASP A 291 -8.62 -14.12 18.43
CA ASP A 291 -8.93 -12.96 19.26
C ASP A 291 -7.81 -11.92 19.15
N GLY A 292 -8.20 -10.65 19.02
CA GLY A 292 -7.31 -9.50 19.15
C GLY A 292 -7.52 -8.45 18.07
N PHE A 293 -6.72 -7.39 18.13
CA PHE A 293 -6.82 -6.30 17.17
C PHE A 293 -6.49 -6.78 15.75
N GLY A 294 -7.40 -6.44 14.83
CA GLY A 294 -7.11 -6.41 13.39
C GLY A 294 -6.55 -5.06 12.97
N ILE A 295 -6.75 -4.69 11.71
CA ILE A 295 -6.31 -3.38 11.18
C ILE A 295 -7.15 -2.22 11.74
N MET A 296 -8.37 -2.51 12.20
CA MET A 296 -9.22 -1.54 12.88
C MET A 296 -8.93 -1.56 14.38
N GLU A 297 -8.02 -0.70 14.83
CA GLU A 297 -7.55 -0.59 16.21
C GLU A 297 -8.53 0.20 17.12
N ILE A 298 -9.81 -0.17 17.11
CA ILE A 298 -10.81 0.46 17.97
C ILE A 298 -10.61 -0.05 19.40
N HIS A 299 -10.33 0.84 20.35
CA HIS A 299 -10.10 0.47 21.75
C HIS A 299 -11.23 -0.40 22.32
N GLY A 300 -10.89 -1.60 22.81
CA GLY A 300 -11.83 -2.58 23.36
C GLY A 300 -12.55 -3.44 22.31
N MET A 301 -12.18 -3.31 21.03
CA MET A 301 -12.58 -4.19 19.92
C MET A 301 -11.44 -5.15 19.60
N ASP A 302 -11.11 -6.01 20.56
CA ASP A 302 -10.05 -7.01 20.54
C ASP A 302 -10.61 -8.44 20.62
N SER A 303 -11.87 -8.63 20.24
CA SER A 303 -12.50 -9.95 20.09
C SER A 303 -12.22 -10.55 18.72
N GLU A 304 -13.07 -11.49 18.27
CA GLU A 304 -12.94 -12.14 16.96
C GLU A 304 -13.36 -11.19 15.82
N MET A 305 -12.37 -10.50 15.24
CA MET A 305 -12.56 -9.52 14.17
C MET A 305 -12.71 -10.18 12.79
N ILE A 306 -13.54 -9.59 11.91
CA ILE A 306 -13.79 -10.15 10.57
C ILE A 306 -12.55 -10.20 9.68
N ASP A 307 -11.74 -9.14 9.68
CA ASP A 307 -10.50 -9.08 8.90
C ASP A 307 -9.48 -10.09 9.39
N VAL A 308 -9.32 -10.24 10.71
CA VAL A 308 -8.46 -11.27 11.30
C VAL A 308 -8.90 -12.68 10.87
N ALA A 309 -10.20 -12.99 10.96
CA ALA A 309 -10.75 -14.27 10.53
C ALA A 309 -10.51 -14.53 9.03
N VAL A 310 -10.75 -13.51 8.20
CA VAL A 310 -10.56 -13.56 6.75
C VAL A 310 -9.11 -13.75 6.35
N TYR A 311 -8.19 -12.97 6.93
CA TYR A 311 -6.77 -13.11 6.63
C TYR A 311 -6.23 -14.43 7.13
N THR A 312 -6.67 -14.90 8.30
CA THR A 312 -6.33 -16.24 8.81
C THR A 312 -6.77 -17.34 7.84
N GLN A 313 -8.01 -17.27 7.35
CA GLN A 313 -8.50 -18.21 6.32
C GLN A 313 -7.59 -18.18 5.09
N ARG A 314 -7.28 -16.98 4.59
CA ARG A 314 -6.47 -16.81 3.39
C ARG A 314 -5.04 -17.32 3.58
N ALA A 315 -4.46 -17.09 4.76
CA ALA A 315 -3.14 -17.55 5.13
C ALA A 315 -3.05 -19.08 5.14
N PHE A 316 -4.06 -19.79 5.68
CA PHE A 316 -4.10 -21.25 5.63
C PHE A 316 -4.27 -21.79 4.19
N ASP A 317 -5.10 -21.14 3.37
CA ASP A 317 -5.26 -21.52 1.95
C ASP A 317 -3.95 -21.35 1.17
N ASP A 318 -3.26 -20.23 1.37
CA ASP A 318 -2.00 -19.95 0.70
C ASP A 318 -0.84 -20.80 1.24
N ALA A 319 -0.77 -21.02 2.56
CA ALA A 319 0.20 -21.92 3.17
C ALA A 319 0.00 -23.39 2.78
N SER A 320 -1.25 -23.82 2.53
CA SER A 320 -1.53 -25.14 1.97
C SER A 320 -0.88 -25.31 0.60
N LYS A 321 -0.96 -24.29 -0.26
CA LYS A 321 -0.32 -24.30 -1.59
C LYS A 321 1.21 -24.27 -1.48
N MET A 322 1.76 -23.47 -0.57
CA MET A 322 3.21 -23.50 -0.28
C MET A 322 3.68 -24.88 0.16
N ALA A 323 2.93 -25.55 1.04
CA ALA A 323 3.25 -26.90 1.50
C ALA A 323 3.24 -27.91 0.34
N ILE A 324 2.33 -27.77 -0.63
CA ILE A 324 2.34 -28.58 -1.87
C ILE A 324 3.63 -28.36 -2.66
N GLU A 325 4.01 -27.10 -2.91
CA GLU A 325 5.24 -26.75 -3.64
C GLU A 325 6.50 -27.27 -2.95
N LEU A 326 6.49 -27.34 -1.61
CA LEU A 326 7.58 -27.85 -0.79
C LEU A 326 7.52 -29.38 -0.56
N GLY A 327 6.50 -30.06 -1.08
CA GLY A 327 6.33 -31.51 -0.97
C GLY A 327 5.78 -32.02 0.38
N ASP A 328 5.32 -31.14 1.26
CA ASP A 328 4.69 -31.50 2.54
C ASP A 328 3.18 -31.70 2.38
N ILE A 329 2.80 -32.81 1.76
CA ILE A 329 1.40 -33.12 1.42
C ILE A 329 0.52 -33.31 2.67
N GLY A 330 1.09 -33.76 3.78
CA GLY A 330 0.38 -33.92 5.05
C GLY A 330 -0.04 -32.57 5.61
N LEU A 331 0.92 -31.64 5.69
CA LEU A 331 0.67 -30.28 6.14
C LEU A 331 -0.26 -29.53 5.17
N ALA A 332 -0.06 -29.71 3.86
CA ALA A 332 -0.92 -29.12 2.84
C ALA A 332 -2.39 -29.50 3.05
N ARG A 333 -2.68 -30.78 3.31
CA ARG A 333 -4.04 -31.24 3.59
C ARG A 333 -4.58 -30.59 4.87
N SER A 334 -3.82 -30.63 5.96
CA SER A 334 -4.25 -30.04 7.24
C SER A 334 -4.59 -28.57 7.10
N TYR A 335 -3.71 -27.77 6.47
CA TYR A 335 -3.96 -26.35 6.24
C TYR A 335 -5.13 -26.11 5.29
N GLY A 336 -5.26 -26.92 4.24
CA GLY A 336 -6.40 -26.84 3.31
C GLY A 336 -7.74 -27.11 3.99
N ASP A 337 -7.79 -28.11 4.87
CA ASP A 337 -9.00 -28.45 5.64
C ASP A 337 -9.38 -27.32 6.62
N THR A 338 -8.40 -26.75 7.32
CA THR A 338 -8.61 -25.56 8.18
C THR A 338 -9.12 -24.37 7.36
N ALA A 339 -8.52 -24.09 6.20
CA ALA A 339 -8.93 -22.99 5.32
C ALA A 339 -10.37 -23.16 4.80
N ASN A 340 -10.77 -24.39 4.46
CA ASN A 340 -12.14 -24.70 4.03
C ASN A 340 -13.14 -24.50 5.18
N SER A 341 -12.82 -25.00 6.37
CA SER A 341 -13.67 -24.84 7.56
C SER A 341 -13.85 -23.36 7.90
N LEU A 342 -12.77 -22.58 7.93
CA LEU A 342 -12.81 -21.14 8.14
C LEU A 342 -13.68 -20.43 7.10
N LYS A 343 -13.56 -20.77 5.82
CA LYS A 343 -14.38 -20.18 4.75
C LYS A 343 -15.87 -20.43 4.97
N GLU A 344 -16.26 -21.64 5.32
CA GLU A 344 -17.66 -21.98 5.63
C GLU A 344 -18.15 -21.22 6.86
N LYS A 345 -17.36 -21.20 7.93
CA LYS A 345 -17.67 -20.49 9.17
C LYS A 345 -17.81 -18.99 8.96
N ILE A 346 -16.89 -18.33 8.27
CA ILE A 346 -16.97 -16.88 7.96
C ILE A 346 -18.26 -16.57 7.23
N ASN A 347 -18.58 -17.34 6.19
CA ASN A 347 -19.81 -17.13 5.43
C ASN A 347 -21.09 -17.37 6.23
N LYS A 348 -21.04 -18.19 7.27
CA LYS A 348 -22.20 -18.52 8.09
C LYS A 348 -22.35 -17.63 9.32
N GLU A 349 -21.28 -17.45 10.07
CA GLU A 349 -21.27 -16.89 11.43
C GLU A 349 -21.07 -15.38 11.43
N PHE A 350 -20.37 -14.81 10.44
CA PHE A 350 -20.24 -13.34 10.32
C PHE A 350 -21.31 -12.71 9.43
N TRP A 351 -22.06 -13.49 8.65
CA TRP A 351 -23.06 -12.93 7.74
C TRP A 351 -24.28 -12.40 8.50
N SER A 352 -24.65 -11.14 8.23
CA SER A 352 -25.84 -10.51 8.78
C SER A 352 -26.89 -10.28 7.71
N GLU A 353 -27.96 -11.09 7.74
CA GLU A 353 -29.11 -10.95 6.83
C GLU A 353 -29.81 -9.59 6.98
N ALA A 354 -29.91 -9.09 8.21
CA ALA A 354 -30.60 -7.82 8.51
C ALA A 354 -29.90 -6.61 7.87
N PHE A 355 -28.57 -6.65 7.79
CA PHE A 355 -27.76 -5.54 7.27
C PHE A 355 -27.30 -5.75 5.83
N ASN A 356 -27.55 -6.92 5.22
CA ASN A 356 -26.98 -7.29 3.92
C ASN A 356 -25.45 -7.09 3.90
N SER A 357 -24.76 -7.44 4.99
CA SER A 357 -23.32 -7.23 5.18
C SER A 357 -22.73 -8.29 6.10
N TYR A 358 -21.41 -8.44 6.08
CA TYR A 358 -20.70 -9.12 7.15
C TYR A 358 -20.64 -8.22 8.40
N ALA A 359 -20.56 -8.85 9.57
CA ALA A 359 -20.37 -8.21 10.86
C ALA A 359 -18.95 -7.69 11.06
N ASP A 360 -18.79 -6.69 11.92
CA ASP A 360 -17.49 -6.13 12.29
C ASP A 360 -16.68 -7.16 13.12
N PHE A 361 -17.35 -7.82 14.07
CA PHE A 361 -16.75 -8.79 14.97
C PHE A 361 -17.78 -9.80 15.50
N ILE A 362 -17.30 -10.91 16.06
CA ILE A 362 -18.05 -11.83 16.92
C ILE A 362 -17.62 -11.57 18.38
N GLY A 363 -18.59 -11.44 19.28
CA GLY A 363 -18.31 -11.19 20.69
C GLY A 363 -19.48 -11.49 21.60
N THR A 364 -19.32 -11.21 22.89
CA THR A 364 -20.39 -11.33 23.89
C THR A 364 -21.33 -10.11 23.86
N ASP A 365 -22.55 -10.28 24.36
CA ASP A 365 -23.49 -9.17 24.52
C ASP A 365 -22.91 -8.05 25.40
N GLN A 366 -22.14 -8.38 26.43
CA GLN A 366 -21.52 -7.40 27.31
C GLN A 366 -20.48 -6.54 26.58
N GLN A 367 -19.62 -7.17 25.77
CA GLN A 367 -18.64 -6.46 24.94
C GLN A 367 -19.34 -5.55 23.93
N ALA A 368 -20.34 -6.07 23.21
CA ALA A 368 -21.09 -5.29 22.23
C ALA A 368 -21.81 -4.09 22.86
N LEU A 369 -22.45 -4.28 24.02
CA LEU A 369 -23.13 -3.18 24.72
C LEU A 369 -22.14 -2.09 25.14
N LYS A 370 -20.96 -2.44 25.64
CA LYS A 370 -19.92 -1.46 25.97
C LYS A 370 -19.49 -0.65 24.74
N LEU A 371 -19.18 -1.34 23.64
CA LEU A 371 -18.82 -0.69 22.37
C LEU A 371 -19.94 0.20 21.83
N ILE A 372 -21.20 -0.20 22.00
CA ILE A 372 -22.35 0.62 21.60
C ILE A 372 -22.42 1.93 22.39
N GLU A 373 -22.20 1.90 23.71
CA GLU A 373 -22.22 3.13 24.52
C GLU A 373 -21.12 4.10 24.07
N ASP A 374 -19.89 3.60 23.87
CA ASP A 374 -18.77 4.40 23.38
C ASP A 374 -19.05 4.97 21.97
N ALA A 375 -19.61 4.15 21.09
CA ALA A 375 -19.99 4.55 19.73
C ALA A 375 -21.14 5.57 19.71
N ILE A 376 -22.11 5.49 20.63
CA ILE A 376 -23.18 6.49 20.76
C ILE A 376 -22.60 7.85 21.14
N VAL A 377 -21.67 7.89 22.12
CA VAL A 377 -21.00 9.14 22.53
C VAL A 377 -20.25 9.75 21.35
N ARG A 378 -19.50 8.93 20.60
CA ARG A 378 -18.79 9.39 19.39
C ARG A 378 -19.79 9.93 18.36
N ALA A 379 -20.80 9.16 17.99
CA ALA A 379 -21.76 9.54 16.96
C ALA A 379 -22.54 10.82 17.32
N ASP A 380 -22.89 11.00 18.59
CA ASP A 380 -23.56 12.21 19.09
C ASP A 380 -22.62 13.42 19.02
N THR A 381 -21.36 13.26 19.44
CA THR A 381 -20.32 14.31 19.33
C THR A 381 -20.08 14.73 17.87
N LEU A 382 -20.20 13.79 16.93
CA LEU A 382 -20.04 14.03 15.49
C LEU A 382 -21.34 14.47 14.80
N ASN A 383 -22.43 14.66 15.55
CA ASN A 383 -23.76 15.03 15.06
C ASN A 383 -24.28 14.06 13.96
N LYS A 384 -24.23 12.76 14.24
CA LYS A 384 -24.66 11.66 13.36
C LYS A 384 -25.95 11.00 13.87
N PRO A 385 -27.13 11.64 13.72
CA PRO A 385 -28.39 11.16 14.32
C PRO A 385 -28.83 9.79 13.79
N TRP A 386 -28.48 9.43 12.56
CA TRP A 386 -28.78 8.12 11.99
C TRP A 386 -28.03 7.00 12.74
N ALA A 387 -26.74 7.20 13.03
CA ALA A 387 -25.91 6.23 13.71
C ALA A 387 -26.35 6.06 15.16
N VAL A 388 -26.66 7.17 15.86
CA VAL A 388 -27.23 7.15 17.22
C VAL A 388 -28.54 6.35 17.26
N ALA A 389 -29.43 6.55 16.28
CA ALA A 389 -30.70 5.83 16.23
C ALA A 389 -30.51 4.32 16.00
N GLU A 390 -29.61 3.94 15.09
CA GLU A 390 -29.30 2.53 14.81
C GLU A 390 -28.62 1.84 15.98
N LEU A 391 -27.63 2.49 16.61
CA LEU A 391 -26.93 1.97 17.78
C LEU A 391 -27.89 1.79 18.97
N LYS A 392 -28.79 2.75 19.24
CA LYS A 392 -29.84 2.61 20.27
C LYS A 392 -30.80 1.46 19.96
N LYS A 393 -31.19 1.29 18.70
CA LYS A 393 -32.05 0.16 18.27
C LYS A 393 -31.34 -1.17 18.49
N THR A 394 -30.06 -1.27 18.13
CA THR A 394 -29.22 -2.45 18.32
C THR A 394 -29.09 -2.79 19.80
N ARG A 395 -28.80 -1.78 20.64
CA ARG A 395 -28.79 -1.92 22.10
C ARG A 395 -30.09 -2.48 22.65
N THR A 396 -31.24 -1.92 22.27
CA THR A 396 -32.55 -2.40 22.71
C THR A 396 -32.79 -3.84 22.26
N SER A 397 -32.37 -4.19 21.03
CA SER A 397 -32.50 -5.55 20.51
C SER A 397 -31.66 -6.55 21.31
N ILE A 398 -30.42 -6.21 21.67
CA ILE A 398 -29.55 -7.04 22.50
C ILE A 398 -30.18 -7.26 23.89
N LEU A 399 -30.61 -6.19 24.55
CA LEU A 399 -31.22 -6.27 25.89
C LEU A 399 -32.53 -7.07 25.89
N ALA A 400 -33.31 -7.01 24.81
CA ALA A 400 -34.54 -7.78 24.67
C ALA A 400 -34.30 -9.26 24.30
N ASN A 401 -33.13 -9.59 23.75
CA ASN A 401 -32.77 -10.93 23.29
C ASN A 401 -31.36 -11.31 23.78
N PRO A 402 -31.17 -11.48 25.10
CA PRO A 402 -29.87 -11.79 25.67
C PRO A 402 -29.39 -13.17 25.21
N SER A 403 -28.10 -13.28 24.92
CA SER A 403 -27.42 -14.52 24.56
C SER A 403 -26.27 -14.80 25.53
N THR A 404 -26.13 -16.05 25.95
CA THR A 404 -24.94 -16.52 26.67
C THR A 404 -23.80 -16.90 25.73
N ASN A 405 -24.10 -17.09 24.44
CA ASN A 405 -23.11 -17.42 23.41
C ASN A 405 -22.67 -16.16 22.67
N SER A 406 -21.42 -16.14 22.23
CA SER A 406 -20.92 -15.10 21.32
C SER A 406 -21.70 -15.11 20.00
N ARG A 407 -21.89 -13.93 19.41
CA ARG A 407 -22.63 -13.75 18.15
C ARG A 407 -22.07 -12.58 17.33
N PRO A 408 -22.35 -12.52 16.02
CA PRO A 408 -21.90 -11.42 15.17
C PRO A 408 -22.59 -10.10 15.49
N PHE A 409 -21.85 -8.99 15.43
CA PHE A 409 -22.37 -7.64 15.57
C PHE A 409 -21.92 -6.73 14.42
N VAL A 410 -22.90 -6.04 13.81
CA VAL A 410 -22.66 -4.91 12.89
C VAL A 410 -22.91 -3.65 13.71
N LEU A 411 -21.84 -2.97 14.12
CA LEU A 411 -21.91 -1.78 14.99
C LEU A 411 -21.37 -0.54 14.29
N HIS A 412 -20.19 -0.65 13.70
CA HIS A 412 -19.47 0.50 13.16
C HIS A 412 -19.59 0.58 11.64
N HIS A 413 -19.94 -0.53 10.98
CA HIS A 413 -19.85 -0.68 9.53
C HIS A 413 -18.45 -0.30 9.05
N ASN A 414 -17.42 -0.82 9.75
CA ASN A 414 -16.04 -0.56 9.39
C ASN A 414 -15.75 -1.13 8.01
N TRP A 415 -14.84 -0.51 7.26
CA TRP A 415 -14.53 -0.97 5.90
C TRP A 415 -14.08 -2.44 5.84
N VAL A 416 -13.51 -2.97 6.94
CA VAL A 416 -13.05 -4.36 7.06
C VAL A 416 -14.12 -5.41 6.83
N VAL A 417 -15.41 -5.05 6.94
CA VAL A 417 -16.51 -5.96 6.55
C VAL A 417 -16.47 -6.34 5.07
N ASN A 418 -15.67 -5.63 4.25
CA ASN A 418 -15.46 -5.94 2.85
C ASN A 418 -14.31 -6.92 2.57
N THR A 419 -13.50 -7.27 3.57
CA THR A 419 -12.38 -8.21 3.41
C THR A 419 -12.80 -9.61 2.93
N PRO A 420 -13.98 -10.18 3.27
CA PRO A 420 -14.44 -11.44 2.66
C PRO A 420 -14.58 -11.34 1.14
N MET A 421 -14.95 -10.17 0.62
CA MET A 421 -15.03 -9.94 -0.83
C MET A 421 -13.65 -9.64 -1.42
N GLU A 422 -12.82 -8.86 -0.75
CA GLU A 422 -11.44 -8.57 -1.14
C GLU A 422 -10.59 -9.85 -1.29
N MET A 423 -10.71 -10.79 -0.36
CA MET A 423 -9.98 -12.07 -0.39
C MET A 423 -10.71 -13.15 -1.21
N LYS A 424 -11.87 -12.83 -1.80
CA LYS A 424 -12.70 -13.74 -2.61
C LYS A 424 -13.17 -14.99 -1.85
N ILE A 425 -13.49 -14.81 -0.58
CA ILE A 425 -13.98 -15.83 0.36
C ILE A 425 -15.51 -15.86 0.40
N ALA A 426 -16.14 -14.70 0.28
CA ALA A 426 -17.59 -14.55 0.37
C ALA A 426 -18.36 -15.39 -0.68
N ASP A 427 -19.48 -15.96 -0.26
CA ASP A 427 -20.43 -16.59 -1.18
C ASP A 427 -20.90 -15.54 -2.20
N ARG A 428 -20.96 -15.90 -3.48
CA ARG A 428 -21.25 -14.94 -4.57
C ARG A 428 -22.51 -14.11 -4.33
N GLN A 429 -23.60 -14.70 -3.84
CA GLN A 429 -24.85 -13.97 -3.58
C GLN A 429 -24.71 -12.98 -2.41
N LYS A 430 -24.02 -13.39 -1.32
CA LYS A 430 -23.74 -12.53 -0.16
C LYS A 430 -22.80 -11.39 -0.55
N ALA A 431 -21.75 -11.70 -1.31
CA ALA A 431 -20.82 -10.71 -1.84
C ALA A 431 -21.53 -9.63 -2.66
N LEU A 432 -22.39 -10.00 -3.61
CA LEU A 432 -23.11 -9.01 -4.43
C LEU A 432 -24.06 -8.13 -3.59
N ARG A 433 -24.70 -8.69 -2.56
CA ARG A 433 -25.52 -7.93 -1.60
C ARG A 433 -24.66 -6.98 -0.75
N ALA A 434 -23.55 -7.47 -0.20
CA ALA A 434 -22.62 -6.67 0.61
C ALA A 434 -21.96 -5.54 -0.17
N LEU A 435 -21.50 -5.82 -1.40
CA LEU A 435 -20.94 -4.78 -2.28
C LEU A 435 -21.99 -3.71 -2.60
N LYS A 436 -23.26 -4.10 -2.77
CA LYS A 436 -24.34 -3.11 -2.93
C LYS A 436 -24.57 -2.27 -1.68
N THR A 437 -24.46 -2.86 -0.49
CA THR A 437 -24.49 -2.14 0.79
C THR A 437 -23.32 -1.18 0.92
N ALA A 438 -22.10 -1.61 0.54
CA ALA A 438 -20.88 -0.82 0.61
C ALA A 438 -20.93 0.47 -0.22
N GLU A 439 -21.69 0.50 -1.32
CA GLU A 439 -21.95 1.72 -2.10
C GLU A 439 -22.60 2.86 -1.27
N THR A 440 -23.21 2.54 -0.13
CA THR A 440 -23.80 3.55 0.77
C THR A 440 -22.80 4.12 1.77
N PHE A 441 -21.57 3.61 1.83
CA PHE A 441 -20.51 4.03 2.74
C PHE A 441 -19.34 4.67 1.98
N VAL A 442 -19.67 5.51 1.02
CA VAL A 442 -18.71 6.23 0.17
C VAL A 442 -19.01 7.72 0.15
N ASN A 443 -17.99 8.54 -0.09
CA ASN A 443 -18.12 9.94 -0.48
C ASN A 443 -17.46 10.18 -1.86
N PRO A 444 -17.41 11.41 -2.38
CA PRO A 444 -16.77 11.69 -3.66
C PRO A 444 -15.29 11.27 -3.77
N PHE A 445 -14.56 11.08 -2.67
CA PHE A 445 -13.14 10.72 -2.70
C PHE A 445 -12.85 9.25 -2.39
N GLY A 446 -13.78 8.50 -1.79
CA GLY A 446 -13.53 7.10 -1.46
C GLY A 446 -14.49 6.49 -0.44
N VAL A 447 -14.04 5.43 0.22
CA VAL A 447 -14.76 4.66 1.23
C VAL A 447 -14.45 5.19 2.64
N PHE A 448 -15.48 5.35 3.47
CA PHE A 448 -15.29 5.74 4.87
C PHE A 448 -14.53 4.67 5.65
N VAL A 449 -13.63 5.09 6.53
CA VAL A 449 -12.91 4.17 7.42
C VAL A 449 -13.88 3.49 8.38
N THR A 450 -14.72 4.28 9.04
CA THR A 450 -15.85 3.80 9.84
C THR A 450 -17.15 4.32 9.25
N GLY A 451 -18.13 3.43 9.08
CA GLY A 451 -19.41 3.80 8.51
C GLY A 451 -20.21 4.77 9.39
N ILE A 452 -19.91 4.90 10.70
CA ILE A 452 -20.49 5.93 11.59
C ILE A 452 -20.30 7.34 11.02
N ASP A 453 -19.19 7.57 10.33
CA ASP A 453 -18.83 8.90 9.82
C ASP A 453 -19.63 9.30 8.57
N ARG A 454 -20.42 8.38 8.00
CA ARG A 454 -21.35 8.63 6.89
C ARG A 454 -22.24 9.84 7.17
N ASP A 455 -22.42 10.71 6.18
CA ASP A 455 -23.35 11.83 6.21
C ASP A 455 -24.39 11.76 5.08
N ALA A 456 -25.23 12.80 4.97
CA ALA A 456 -26.31 12.85 3.98
C ALA A 456 -25.82 12.93 2.51
N SER A 457 -24.53 13.21 2.29
CA SER A 457 -23.91 13.21 0.95
C SER A 457 -23.40 11.83 0.53
N ALA A 458 -23.47 10.83 1.41
CA ALA A 458 -22.96 9.50 1.11
C ALA A 458 -23.69 8.85 -0.07
N GLY A 459 -22.92 8.23 -0.97
CA GLY A 459 -23.44 7.68 -2.23
C GLY A 459 -23.74 8.73 -3.31
N SER A 460 -23.55 10.02 -3.05
CA SER A 460 -23.59 11.10 -4.04
C SER A 460 -22.20 11.37 -4.62
N ASP A 461 -22.13 11.70 -5.92
CA ASP A 461 -20.95 12.32 -6.53
C ASP A 461 -20.96 13.85 -6.44
N ASP A 462 -22.11 14.43 -6.05
CA ASP A 462 -22.27 15.87 -5.88
C ASP A 462 -21.87 16.29 -4.46
N GLY A 463 -20.86 17.16 -4.36
CA GLY A 463 -20.49 17.84 -3.12
C GLY A 463 -19.09 18.44 -3.13
N SER A 464 -18.98 19.74 -2.83
CA SER A 464 -17.70 20.33 -2.42
C SER A 464 -17.43 19.91 -0.97
N PHE A 465 -16.34 19.18 -0.72
CA PHE A 465 -15.94 18.85 0.65
C PHE A 465 -15.57 20.13 1.40
N LYS A 466 -16.26 20.37 2.52
CA LYS A 466 -15.90 21.42 3.49
C LYS A 466 -15.20 20.73 4.67
N GLY A 467 -13.89 20.54 4.54
CA GLY A 467 -13.06 20.04 5.64
C GLY A 467 -13.04 20.99 6.83
N SER A 468 -12.77 20.45 8.01
CA SER A 468 -12.49 21.26 9.19
C SER A 468 -11.14 21.98 9.06
N LYS A 469 -11.01 23.16 9.70
CA LYS A 469 -9.75 23.92 9.74
C LYS A 469 -8.61 23.19 10.46
N THR A 470 -8.93 22.13 11.19
CA THR A 470 -8.02 21.21 11.90
C THR A 470 -8.33 19.79 11.44
N PHE A 471 -7.31 18.93 11.29
CA PHE A 471 -7.53 17.53 10.90
C PHE A 471 -8.52 16.83 11.83
N SER A 472 -9.47 16.09 11.25
CA SER A 472 -10.36 15.18 11.95
C SER A 472 -10.63 13.96 11.07
N TYR A 473 -10.73 12.79 11.68
CA TYR A 473 -11.21 11.58 11.01
C TYR A 473 -12.70 11.64 10.66
N THR A 474 -13.43 12.66 11.12
CA THR A 474 -14.85 12.83 10.81
C THR A 474 -15.08 13.04 9.31
N GLY A 475 -15.75 12.09 8.66
CA GLY A 475 -16.02 12.12 7.23
C GLY A 475 -14.79 11.79 6.37
N ALA A 476 -13.71 11.33 7.01
CA ALA A 476 -12.49 10.92 6.34
C ALA A 476 -12.71 9.64 5.54
N VAL A 477 -12.16 9.63 4.34
CA VAL A 477 -12.01 8.43 3.50
C VAL A 477 -10.55 8.21 3.23
N MET A 478 -10.15 6.95 3.17
CA MET A 478 -8.75 6.57 2.96
C MET A 478 -8.59 5.76 1.67
N THR A 479 -7.38 5.83 1.12
CA THR A 479 -7.01 5.10 -0.09
C THR A 479 -7.03 3.59 0.12
N LEU A 480 -6.61 3.07 1.29
CA LEU A 480 -6.60 1.63 1.57
C LEU A 480 -8.02 1.01 1.55
N PRO A 481 -9.00 1.48 2.36
CA PRO A 481 -10.39 1.02 2.27
C PRO A 481 -10.98 1.08 0.86
N THR A 482 -10.64 2.14 0.12
CA THR A 482 -11.13 2.35 -1.24
C THR A 482 -10.49 1.37 -2.23
N GLY A 483 -9.21 1.06 -2.07
CA GLY A 483 -8.50 0.04 -2.84
C GLY A 483 -9.02 -1.36 -2.56
N VAL A 484 -9.26 -1.70 -1.28
CA VAL A 484 -9.90 -2.95 -0.85
C VAL A 484 -11.26 -3.11 -1.52
N GLN A 485 -12.08 -2.05 -1.52
CA GLN A 485 -13.38 -2.07 -2.18
C GLN A 485 -13.25 -2.25 -3.69
N ALA A 486 -12.31 -1.57 -4.36
CA ALA A 486 -12.09 -1.74 -5.80
C ALA A 486 -11.72 -3.20 -6.16
N ILE A 487 -10.85 -3.82 -5.36
CA ILE A 487 -10.44 -5.22 -5.54
C ILE A 487 -11.62 -6.16 -5.28
N ALA A 488 -12.41 -5.87 -4.24
CA ALA A 488 -13.60 -6.62 -3.89
C ALA A 488 -14.65 -6.60 -5.02
N GLU A 489 -14.94 -5.45 -5.64
CA GLU A 489 -15.85 -5.35 -6.79
C GLU A 489 -15.41 -6.25 -7.95
N ASN A 490 -14.14 -6.15 -8.32
CA ASN A 490 -13.55 -6.90 -9.42
C ASN A 490 -13.54 -8.41 -9.19
N ASN A 491 -13.35 -8.87 -7.95
CA ASN A 491 -13.37 -10.29 -7.62
C ASN A 491 -14.72 -10.96 -7.93
N TYR A 492 -15.81 -10.18 -7.99
CA TYR A 492 -17.17 -10.66 -8.22
C TYR A 492 -17.79 -10.28 -9.56
N GLY A 493 -17.03 -9.68 -10.48
CA GLY A 493 -17.52 -9.40 -11.83
C GLY A 493 -17.93 -7.95 -12.10
N ARG A 494 -17.45 -6.97 -11.32
CA ARG A 494 -17.96 -5.59 -11.32
C ARG A 494 -16.88 -4.54 -11.70
N PRO A 495 -16.27 -4.62 -12.90
CA PRO A 495 -15.14 -3.76 -13.27
C PRO A 495 -15.46 -2.27 -13.39
N ASN A 496 -16.68 -1.91 -13.75
CA ASN A 496 -17.10 -0.51 -13.80
C ASN A 496 -17.13 0.11 -12.39
N GLN A 497 -17.60 -0.65 -11.39
CA GLN A 497 -17.59 -0.22 -9.99
C GLN A 497 -16.16 -0.09 -9.46
N ALA A 498 -15.29 -1.05 -9.78
CA ALA A 498 -13.87 -0.94 -9.45
C ALA A 498 -13.23 0.32 -10.07
N LEU A 499 -13.48 0.60 -11.35
CA LEU A 499 -12.99 1.80 -12.01
C LEU A 499 -13.50 3.09 -11.35
N ASN A 500 -14.76 3.11 -10.92
CA ASN A 500 -15.32 4.25 -10.16
C ASN A 500 -14.54 4.51 -8.86
N TYR A 501 -14.14 3.48 -8.11
CA TYR A 501 -13.31 3.66 -6.91
C TYR A 501 -11.90 4.18 -7.21
N LEU A 502 -11.26 3.71 -8.29
CA LEU A 502 -9.97 4.27 -8.74
C LEU A 502 -10.10 5.75 -9.12
N LYS A 503 -11.18 6.12 -9.81
CA LYS A 503 -11.47 7.52 -10.16
C LYS A 503 -11.71 8.38 -8.93
N ARG A 504 -12.41 7.87 -7.90
CA ARG A 504 -12.62 8.56 -6.62
C ARG A 504 -11.29 8.90 -5.94
N MET A 505 -10.40 7.92 -5.79
CA MET A 505 -9.05 8.17 -5.25
C MET A 505 -8.27 9.15 -6.14
N SER A 506 -8.38 9.04 -7.46
CA SER A 506 -7.68 9.93 -8.40
C SER A 506 -8.18 11.38 -8.36
N ARG A 507 -9.32 11.68 -7.70
CA ARG A 507 -9.78 13.07 -7.52
C ARG A 507 -8.83 13.87 -6.63
N THR A 508 -8.09 13.23 -5.73
CA THR A 508 -7.13 13.87 -4.80
C THR A 508 -5.68 13.83 -5.28
N PHE A 509 -5.41 13.21 -6.43
CA PHE A 509 -4.08 13.24 -7.04
C PHE A 509 -3.68 14.70 -7.36
N SER A 510 -2.49 15.09 -6.87
CA SER A 510 -1.94 16.44 -6.96
C SER A 510 -2.82 17.53 -6.33
N TYR A 511 -3.64 17.19 -5.32
CA TYR A 511 -4.54 18.14 -4.68
C TYR A 511 -3.78 19.23 -3.88
N ALA A 512 -2.90 18.82 -2.96
CA ALA A 512 -2.05 19.74 -2.18
C ALA A 512 -0.54 19.56 -2.43
N PHE A 513 -0.10 18.33 -2.74
CA PHE A 513 1.29 18.02 -3.08
C PHE A 513 1.38 17.52 -4.53
N PRO A 514 2.06 18.25 -5.44
CA PRO A 514 2.20 17.84 -6.84
C PRO A 514 2.82 16.46 -6.99
N GLY A 515 2.20 15.61 -7.82
CA GLY A 515 2.72 14.28 -8.11
C GLY A 515 2.51 13.24 -7.01
N SER A 516 1.61 13.46 -6.05
CA SER A 516 1.23 12.47 -5.05
C SER A 516 -0.27 12.51 -4.71
N MET A 517 -0.72 11.56 -3.89
CA MET A 517 -2.03 11.57 -3.24
C MET A 517 -1.87 11.29 -1.74
N TYR A 518 -2.74 11.91 -0.95
CA TYR A 518 -2.72 11.79 0.49
C TYR A 518 -3.35 10.48 0.96
N GLU A 519 -2.91 10.01 2.13
CA GLU A 519 -3.49 8.88 2.84
C GLU A 519 -4.98 9.07 3.12
N VAL A 520 -5.33 10.23 3.69
CA VAL A 520 -6.68 10.62 4.04
C VAL A 520 -7.13 11.74 3.11
N SER A 521 -8.22 11.50 2.39
CA SER A 521 -8.71 12.46 1.40
C SER A 521 -9.49 13.61 2.04
N PRO A 522 -9.38 14.85 1.50
CA PRO A 522 -8.63 15.18 0.28
C PRO A 522 -7.12 15.42 0.48
N ASP A 523 -6.67 15.91 1.63
CA ASP A 523 -5.28 16.37 1.85
C ASP A 523 -4.77 16.23 3.30
N TYR A 524 -5.16 15.16 4.00
CA TYR A 524 -4.73 14.89 5.36
C TYR A 524 -3.93 13.58 5.50
N GLY A 525 -3.27 13.39 6.65
CA GLY A 525 -2.39 12.24 6.88
C GLY A 525 -1.12 12.33 6.06
N MET A 526 -0.58 11.19 5.63
CA MET A 526 0.67 11.16 4.88
C MET A 526 0.49 11.74 3.47
N MET A 527 1.38 12.65 3.06
CA MET A 527 1.39 13.19 1.70
C MET A 527 1.81 12.16 0.65
N THR A 528 2.42 11.05 1.09
CA THR A 528 2.73 9.89 0.26
C THR A 528 2.61 8.65 1.14
N GLN A 529 1.77 7.69 0.74
CA GLN A 529 1.43 6.51 1.54
C GLN A 529 1.68 5.20 0.79
N ALA A 530 2.30 4.23 1.47
CA ALA A 530 2.81 3.00 0.87
C ALA A 530 1.73 2.17 0.19
N TRP A 531 0.60 1.95 0.87
CA TRP A 531 -0.48 1.11 0.35
C TRP A 531 -1.26 1.76 -0.81
N ASN A 532 -1.01 3.02 -1.17
CA ASN A 532 -1.71 3.64 -2.30
C ASN A 532 -1.54 2.82 -3.57
N ILE A 533 -0.33 2.31 -3.82
CA ILE A 533 -0.07 1.50 -5.01
C ILE A 533 -0.85 0.18 -5.03
N TYR A 534 -1.19 -0.39 -3.87
CA TYR A 534 -2.01 -1.60 -3.78
C TYR A 534 -3.38 -1.40 -4.45
N GLY A 535 -4.05 -0.29 -4.12
CA GLY A 535 -5.38 0.06 -4.62
C GLY A 535 -5.45 0.35 -6.12
N PHE A 536 -4.30 0.50 -6.80
CA PHE A 536 -4.24 0.75 -8.25
C PHE A 536 -3.62 -0.42 -9.01
N ALA A 537 -2.44 -0.90 -8.57
CA ALA A 537 -1.70 -1.93 -9.27
C ALA A 537 -2.43 -3.27 -9.28
N VAL A 538 -3.11 -3.66 -8.18
CA VAL A 538 -3.87 -4.92 -8.17
C VAL A 538 -5.09 -4.84 -9.10
N PRO A 539 -5.97 -3.82 -9.01
CA PRO A 539 -7.07 -3.68 -9.97
C PRO A 539 -6.62 -3.57 -11.43
N ILE A 540 -5.60 -2.76 -11.73
CA ILE A 540 -5.16 -2.54 -13.12
C ILE A 540 -4.46 -3.79 -13.66
N VAL A 541 -3.38 -4.24 -13.02
CA VAL A 541 -2.51 -5.30 -13.56
C VAL A 541 -3.16 -6.67 -13.43
N GLN A 542 -3.65 -7.01 -12.24
CA GLN A 542 -4.08 -8.37 -11.93
C GLN A 542 -5.56 -8.63 -12.23
N GLN A 543 -6.41 -7.60 -12.30
CA GLN A 543 -7.85 -7.76 -12.49
C GLN A 543 -8.35 -7.25 -13.86
N PHE A 544 -8.10 -5.99 -14.24
CA PHE A 544 -8.55 -5.45 -15.52
C PHE A 544 -7.82 -6.10 -16.70
N PHE A 545 -6.49 -6.04 -16.68
CA PHE A 545 -5.66 -6.80 -17.64
C PHE A 545 -5.58 -8.28 -17.29
N GLY A 546 -5.87 -8.64 -16.04
CA GLY A 546 -6.08 -10.04 -15.64
C GLY A 546 -4.80 -10.87 -15.54
N ILE A 547 -3.63 -10.23 -15.39
CA ILE A 547 -2.34 -10.92 -15.34
C ILE A 547 -2.19 -11.66 -14.00
N ALA A 548 -2.20 -12.98 -14.07
CA ALA A 548 -2.04 -13.89 -12.94
C ALA A 548 -0.87 -14.86 -13.21
N PRO A 549 0.35 -14.50 -12.74
CA PRO A 549 1.52 -15.33 -12.91
C PRO A 549 1.45 -16.67 -12.17
N GLN A 550 2.11 -17.68 -12.74
CA GLN A 550 2.43 -18.98 -12.16
C GLN A 550 3.89 -19.28 -12.52
N ALA A 551 4.79 -18.48 -11.96
CA ALA A 551 6.18 -18.43 -12.39
C ALA A 551 6.95 -19.75 -12.16
N SER A 552 6.61 -20.50 -11.11
CA SER A 552 7.25 -21.80 -10.80
C SER A 552 7.10 -22.83 -11.93
N ILE A 553 6.06 -22.70 -12.76
CA ILE A 553 5.81 -23.57 -13.92
C ILE A 553 5.93 -22.82 -15.26
N LYS A 554 6.53 -21.63 -15.26
CA LYS A 554 6.73 -20.76 -16.43
C LYS A 554 5.44 -20.51 -17.20
N LYS A 555 4.40 -20.08 -16.49
CA LYS A 555 3.08 -19.81 -17.06
C LYS A 555 2.55 -18.46 -16.62
N VAL A 556 1.92 -17.72 -17.53
CA VAL A 556 1.14 -16.52 -17.23
C VAL A 556 -0.30 -16.75 -17.66
N VAL A 557 -1.22 -16.69 -16.70
CA VAL A 557 -2.66 -16.75 -16.98
C VAL A 557 -3.17 -15.32 -17.14
N ILE A 558 -3.93 -15.06 -18.19
CA ILE A 558 -4.50 -13.75 -18.50
C ILE A 558 -6.02 -13.89 -18.52
N LYS A 559 -6.72 -13.18 -17.63
CA LYS A 559 -8.18 -13.19 -17.50
C LYS A 559 -8.74 -11.77 -17.62
N PRO A 560 -8.83 -11.21 -18.84
CA PRO A 560 -9.21 -9.81 -19.00
C PRO A 560 -10.61 -9.54 -18.44
N GLN A 561 -10.74 -8.46 -17.68
CA GLN A 561 -12.00 -7.97 -17.13
C GLN A 561 -12.01 -6.44 -17.26
N MET A 562 -12.00 -5.97 -18.50
CA MET A 562 -11.86 -4.55 -18.82
C MET A 562 -13.12 -3.77 -18.45
N PRO A 563 -13.03 -2.57 -17.84
CA PRO A 563 -14.16 -1.66 -17.69
C PRO A 563 -14.72 -1.23 -19.06
N ASP A 564 -16.02 -0.96 -19.12
CA ASP A 564 -16.70 -0.60 -20.37
C ASP A 564 -16.19 0.73 -20.97
N GLU A 565 -15.70 1.64 -20.12
CA GLU A 565 -15.16 2.94 -20.55
C GLU A 565 -13.80 2.84 -21.26
N TRP A 566 -13.12 1.68 -21.22
CA TRP A 566 -11.80 1.49 -21.82
C TRP A 566 -11.92 0.72 -23.13
N GLU A 567 -12.36 1.42 -24.18
CA GLU A 567 -12.42 0.86 -25.54
C GLU A 567 -11.04 0.51 -26.09
N GLU A 568 -10.00 1.26 -25.71
CA GLU A 568 -8.60 0.98 -26.07
C GLU A 568 -7.73 1.09 -24.82
N ALA A 569 -6.94 0.06 -24.53
CA ALA A 569 -6.06 0.05 -23.38
C ALA A 569 -4.81 -0.80 -23.65
N SER A 570 -3.65 -0.37 -23.16
CA SER A 570 -2.44 -1.19 -23.12
C SER A 570 -1.76 -1.15 -21.77
N LEU A 571 -1.13 -2.27 -21.44
CA LEU A 571 -0.25 -2.41 -20.29
C LEU A 571 1.03 -3.07 -20.78
N GLU A 572 2.13 -2.33 -20.78
CA GLU A 572 3.38 -2.74 -21.40
C GLU A 572 4.46 -3.03 -20.34
N ASN A 573 5.33 -4.00 -20.62
CA ASN A 573 6.52 -4.32 -19.81
C ASN A 573 6.20 -4.70 -18.36
N VAL A 574 5.21 -5.57 -18.17
CA VAL A 574 4.90 -6.17 -16.87
C VAL A 574 5.88 -7.31 -16.60
N MET A 575 6.77 -7.12 -15.63
CA MET A 575 7.81 -8.10 -15.30
C MET A 575 7.23 -9.31 -14.55
N VAL A 576 7.57 -10.52 -15.00
CA VAL A 576 7.20 -11.79 -14.38
C VAL A 576 8.44 -12.70 -14.37
N SER A 577 9.13 -12.79 -13.24
CA SER A 577 10.43 -13.47 -13.13
C SER A 577 11.39 -13.04 -14.26
N GLU A 578 11.87 -13.98 -15.09
CA GLU A 578 12.74 -13.75 -16.25
C GLU A 578 12.00 -13.42 -17.56
N ASN A 579 10.71 -13.09 -17.49
CA ASN A 579 9.85 -12.75 -18.62
C ASN A 579 9.27 -11.34 -18.43
N ALA A 580 8.82 -10.73 -19.54
CA ALA A 580 8.02 -9.51 -19.52
C ALA A 580 6.82 -9.67 -20.45
N ILE A 581 5.65 -9.20 -20.01
CA ILE A 581 4.38 -9.30 -20.74
C ILE A 581 3.89 -7.89 -21.10
N SER A 582 3.43 -7.74 -22.34
CA SER A 582 2.69 -6.55 -22.78
C SER A 582 1.34 -6.97 -23.37
N ILE A 583 0.26 -6.30 -22.96
CA ILE A 583 -1.10 -6.59 -23.41
C ILE A 583 -1.67 -5.34 -24.08
N PHE A 584 -2.21 -5.50 -25.28
CA PHE A 584 -2.94 -4.48 -26.02
C PHE A 584 -4.38 -4.97 -26.22
N TYR A 585 -5.32 -4.16 -25.78
CA TYR A 585 -6.75 -4.42 -25.81
C TYR A 585 -7.44 -3.35 -26.64
N SER A 586 -8.35 -3.75 -27.53
CA SER A 586 -9.28 -2.84 -28.18
C SER A 586 -10.66 -3.46 -28.35
N LYS A 587 -11.73 -2.74 -28.08
CA LYS A 587 -13.12 -3.14 -28.31
C LYS A 587 -13.80 -2.10 -29.18
N ALA A 588 -14.08 -2.46 -30.43
CA ALA A 588 -14.72 -1.58 -31.41
C ALA A 588 -15.68 -2.37 -32.31
N ASN A 589 -16.84 -1.80 -32.63
CA ASN A 589 -17.85 -2.41 -33.51
C ASN A 589 -18.27 -3.84 -33.08
N GLY A 590 -18.36 -4.10 -31.77
CA GLY A 590 -18.68 -5.43 -31.21
C GLY A 590 -17.55 -6.46 -31.31
N LEU A 591 -16.38 -6.08 -31.83
CA LEU A 591 -15.18 -6.91 -31.89
C LEU A 591 -14.20 -6.53 -30.78
N LEU A 592 -13.82 -7.53 -30.01
CA LEU A 592 -12.72 -7.50 -29.05
C LEU A 592 -11.45 -8.00 -29.73
N LYS A 593 -10.41 -7.18 -29.78
CA LYS A 593 -9.06 -7.58 -30.17
C LYS A 593 -8.16 -7.60 -28.94
N LEU A 594 -7.41 -8.68 -28.79
CA LEU A 594 -6.40 -8.82 -27.74
C LEU A 594 -5.09 -9.26 -28.39
N LYS A 595 -4.03 -8.50 -28.14
CA LYS A 595 -2.66 -8.87 -28.50
C LYS A 595 -1.83 -8.96 -27.23
N VAL A 596 -1.23 -10.11 -27.02
CA VAL A 596 -0.29 -10.38 -25.92
C VAL A 596 1.09 -10.58 -26.51
N LEU A 597 2.06 -9.82 -26.03
CA LEU A 597 3.48 -10.00 -26.30
C LEU A 597 4.15 -10.57 -25.06
N GLN A 598 5.10 -11.46 -25.26
CA GLN A 598 6.04 -11.88 -24.21
C GLN A 598 7.46 -11.97 -24.74
N GLU A 599 8.43 -11.63 -23.89
CA GLU A 599 9.85 -11.68 -24.26
C GLU A 599 10.40 -13.11 -24.29
N ASN A 600 9.96 -13.98 -23.37
CA ASN A 600 10.47 -15.34 -23.24
C ASN A 600 9.49 -16.37 -23.84
N PRO A 601 9.75 -16.93 -25.03
CA PRO A 601 8.84 -17.88 -25.69
C PRO A 601 8.76 -19.25 -25.01
N LEU A 602 9.60 -19.54 -24.01
CA LEU A 602 9.52 -20.79 -23.24
C LEU A 602 8.35 -20.79 -22.24
N TRP A 603 7.83 -19.61 -21.92
CA TRP A 603 6.69 -19.41 -21.04
C TRP A 603 5.37 -19.69 -21.76
N GLU A 604 4.44 -20.35 -21.08
CA GLU A 604 3.07 -20.55 -21.58
C GLU A 604 2.22 -19.31 -21.26
N ILE A 605 1.64 -18.69 -22.29
CA ILE A 605 0.54 -17.74 -22.14
C ILE A 605 -0.75 -18.54 -22.16
N LEU A 606 -1.61 -18.37 -21.15
CA LEU A 606 -2.98 -18.90 -21.13
C LEU A 606 -3.98 -17.75 -21.00
N VAL A 607 -4.66 -17.39 -22.09
CA VAL A 607 -5.77 -16.43 -22.06
C VAL A 607 -7.08 -17.18 -21.80
N VAL A 608 -7.88 -16.69 -20.86
CA VAL A 608 -9.17 -17.29 -20.46
C VAL A 608 -10.27 -16.25 -20.52
N PHE A 609 -11.33 -16.57 -21.26
CA PHE A 609 -12.58 -15.81 -21.23
C PHE A 609 -13.71 -16.69 -20.67
N PRO A 610 -14.56 -16.14 -19.78
CA PRO A 610 -15.74 -16.87 -19.30
C PRO A 610 -16.77 -17.00 -20.42
N GLU A 611 -17.39 -18.18 -20.58
CA GLU A 611 -18.64 -18.36 -21.32
C GLU A 611 -19.78 -18.44 -20.29
N LYS A 612 -20.62 -17.41 -20.22
CA LYS A 612 -21.83 -17.48 -19.40
C LYS A 612 -22.97 -17.96 -20.29
N LYS A 613 -23.60 -19.07 -19.91
CA LYS A 613 -24.70 -19.72 -20.66
C LYS A 613 -25.81 -18.75 -21.11
N ASP A 614 -26.01 -17.63 -20.39
CA ASP A 614 -27.14 -16.71 -20.60
C ASP A 614 -26.77 -15.20 -20.64
N GLU A 615 -25.48 -14.81 -20.70
CA GLU A 615 -25.09 -13.38 -20.63
C GLU A 615 -24.00 -12.94 -21.62
N THR A 616 -23.02 -13.79 -21.94
CA THR A 616 -21.91 -13.39 -22.81
C THR A 616 -21.30 -14.63 -23.45
N ASN A 617 -21.39 -14.71 -24.77
CA ASN A 617 -20.71 -15.73 -25.56
C ASN A 617 -19.66 -15.09 -26.45
N TYR A 618 -18.47 -15.69 -26.49
CA TYR A 618 -17.39 -15.26 -27.38
C TYR A 618 -17.38 -16.13 -28.63
N GLU A 619 -17.60 -15.51 -29.78
CA GLU A 619 -17.38 -16.11 -31.09
C GLU A 619 -15.96 -15.78 -31.55
N VAL A 620 -15.18 -16.78 -31.93
CA VAL A 620 -13.80 -16.58 -32.43
C VAL A 620 -13.86 -16.20 -33.90
N ILE A 621 -13.47 -14.97 -34.22
CA ILE A 621 -13.41 -14.46 -35.59
C ILE A 621 -12.04 -14.78 -36.20
N GLU A 622 -10.97 -14.47 -35.48
CA GLU A 622 -9.59 -14.74 -35.88
C GLU A 622 -8.77 -15.08 -34.64
N SER A 623 -7.85 -16.03 -34.76
CA SER A 623 -6.96 -16.38 -33.67
C SER A 623 -5.68 -17.00 -34.20
N SER A 624 -4.55 -16.53 -33.68
CA SER A 624 -3.23 -17.15 -33.89
C SER A 624 -3.09 -18.54 -33.27
N VAL A 625 -4.02 -18.93 -32.39
CA VAL A 625 -3.99 -20.19 -31.61
C VAL A 625 -5.36 -20.85 -31.60
N ALA A 626 -5.41 -22.18 -31.69
CA ALA A 626 -6.69 -22.91 -31.65
C ALA A 626 -7.41 -22.74 -30.29
N PRO A 627 -8.70 -22.35 -30.26
CA PRO A 627 -9.47 -22.23 -29.02
C PRO A 627 -9.77 -23.60 -28.42
N LYS A 628 -9.81 -23.67 -27.09
CA LYS A 628 -10.31 -24.84 -26.33
C LYS A 628 -11.47 -24.41 -25.45
N LYS A 629 -12.62 -25.08 -25.60
CA LYS A 629 -13.79 -24.89 -24.75
C LYS A 629 -13.83 -25.95 -23.66
N LYS A 630 -13.85 -25.54 -22.40
CA LYS A 630 -13.97 -26.46 -21.24
C LYS A 630 -14.65 -25.74 -20.08
N ASN A 631 -15.62 -26.41 -19.45
CA ASN A 631 -16.27 -25.94 -18.22
C ASN A 631 -16.88 -24.52 -18.32
N GLY A 632 -17.50 -24.17 -19.46
CA GLY A 632 -18.07 -22.83 -19.66
C GLY A 632 -17.00 -21.74 -19.75
N GLN A 633 -15.84 -22.05 -20.33
CA GLN A 633 -14.78 -21.09 -20.61
C GLN A 633 -14.19 -21.41 -21.99
N ILE A 634 -13.81 -20.36 -22.71
CA ILE A 634 -12.95 -20.45 -23.89
C ILE A 634 -11.53 -20.05 -23.51
N THR A 635 -10.57 -20.88 -23.92
CA THR A 635 -9.16 -20.74 -23.55
C THR A 635 -8.25 -20.79 -24.77
N PHE A 636 -7.18 -20.01 -24.72
CA PHE A 636 -6.14 -19.94 -25.73
C PHE A 636 -4.79 -20.11 -25.05
N SER A 637 -4.00 -21.09 -25.48
CA SER A 637 -2.72 -21.41 -24.84
C SER A 637 -1.62 -21.61 -25.87
N ALA A 638 -0.51 -20.89 -25.69
CA ALA A 638 0.66 -21.03 -26.55
C ALA A 638 1.96 -20.68 -25.83
N LYS A 639 3.05 -21.29 -26.29
CA LYS A 639 4.43 -20.90 -26.02
C LYS A 639 4.97 -20.16 -27.24
N ALA A 640 4.76 -18.85 -27.29
CA ALA A 640 5.09 -17.99 -28.42
C ALA A 640 5.40 -16.58 -27.95
N THR A 641 6.16 -15.79 -28.71
CA THR A 641 6.44 -14.37 -28.38
C THR A 641 5.23 -13.46 -28.59
N THR A 642 4.22 -13.92 -29.34
CA THR A 642 3.02 -13.14 -29.66
C THR A 642 1.80 -14.05 -29.71
N MET A 643 0.69 -13.58 -29.16
CA MET A 643 -0.64 -14.17 -29.29
C MET A 643 -1.63 -13.07 -29.67
N GLU A 644 -2.32 -13.24 -30.79
CA GLU A 644 -3.35 -12.32 -31.29
C GLU A 644 -4.69 -13.05 -31.38
N LEU A 645 -5.73 -12.42 -30.83
CA LEU A 645 -7.11 -12.91 -30.76
C LEU A 645 -8.07 -11.82 -31.24
N VAL A 646 -9.04 -12.19 -32.06
CA VAL A 646 -10.20 -11.35 -32.44
C VAL A 646 -11.47 -12.13 -32.12
N LEU A 647 -12.23 -11.62 -31.17
CA LEU A 647 -13.44 -12.23 -30.64
C LEU A 647 -14.62 -11.29 -30.88
N LYS A 648 -15.80 -11.84 -31.17
CA LYS A 648 -17.05 -11.10 -31.15
C LYS A 648 -17.80 -11.44 -29.86
N GLN A 649 -18.17 -10.40 -29.11
CA GLN A 649 -18.95 -10.54 -27.89
C GLN A 649 -20.43 -10.49 -28.28
N ASN A 650 -21.12 -11.62 -28.17
CA ASN A 650 -22.55 -11.76 -28.47
C ASN A 650 -23.42 -11.50 -27.25
#